data_AF-F4KNI6-F1
#
_entry.id   AF-F4KNI6-F1
#
_cell.length_a   1.000
_cell.length_b   1.000
_cell.length_c   1.000
_cell.angle_alpha   90.00
_cell.angle_beta   90.00
_cell.angle_gamma   90.00
#
_symmetry.space_group_name_H-M   'P 1'
#
loop_
_entity.id
_entity.type
_entity.pdbx_description
1 polymer ?
#
loop_
_entity_poly.entity_id
_entity_poly.type
_entity_poly.pdbx_seq_one_letter_code
_entity_poly.pdbx_strand_id
1 'polypeptide(L)'
;MSHRLLIAALLALLGIAIYAPLPAQEAAEQNVITMKLTELPTNDDDEPIPLSLEVQGEGEITIDGVTEAYAAERTSYTPTELEIKIRGAVTSISCEYVSVLSAIDITSSKTIEKLSVKNSSITDLQAKNVTSLKKLNCAYSSLPALDLTGCTSLKTLAGNACMKLQRVALSGCSALEELELQNSGVTDLDITGLVNLKSLNVARNPVKELNLKGMSQLTTLDCMQAEVTTLDLSDCVALEDLTASSCLKLATVKLPKSDNLKYIYLQEAQIEEIDLSGHTSLVQVYLERCQKLTKVTAANCPNLKLLSLHLCALPAETTLALVEDLADHGADYNATSPAYKIFALGTKVTYKEGNVWSPKAASVARRKGWALFSKNEDEYGEPTPIFEYAKVTIEETEHGTIAIEGYDKEDWPFMPQGETYKVLATPEAGYELQELKVNDDDILEDLEFQLFEDSKITATFAKTAPVTYEYYLTKVEPTVATATVYTYGYDENKKWVSRTAMKGDGTVESRNDIRYDEEGRISDIDITLAYDNGKPSMFTHYTYDDQGRMVRRQMKLFTTDMADTKIAYRPDGQIDYWTEQSAKVMNDYIYNDKGQLIEEQFGEATGVDTDHPTVLTPTGKTFYSYNDKGQKSEVKYAAVQTKWLYMKGEQYTWNEQGLMSSVKAMNYTYDQGETDPEKGKPNPVFELRYQYDDKAKTKVFWPMLPITEENGGFGEFSYDLKGYCTKAEHWLLSYGDPNHTFDFIYVFEASPRHLQELVDRGTTTVQYAYGTITAEGAALEGLQVYDTTGQLLRDYHTAPCQRIDMGVSELPDGLYIVRTISSDSTQTDKVVITQ
;
A
#
# COMPACT_ATOMS: atom_id res chain seq x y z
N MET A 1 -11.89 -1.45 93.78
CA MET A 1 -11.84 -0.37 92.78
C MET A 1 -10.99 -0.76 91.55
N SER A 2 -11.04 -2.01 91.06
CA SER A 2 -10.06 -2.47 90.03
C SER A 2 -10.56 -3.54 89.05
N HIS A 3 -11.87 -3.75 88.89
CA HIS A 3 -12.40 -4.65 87.83
C HIS A 3 -13.30 -3.94 86.80
N ARG A 4 -13.99 -2.85 87.18
CA ARG A 4 -14.80 -2.06 86.22
C ARG A 4 -13.96 -1.21 85.27
N LEU A 5 -12.80 -0.70 85.72
CA LEU A 5 -11.86 0.03 84.85
C LEU A 5 -11.10 -0.90 83.88
N LEU A 6 -10.89 -2.17 84.26
CA LEU A 6 -10.21 -3.14 83.39
C LEU A 6 -11.12 -3.60 82.24
N ILE A 7 -12.42 -3.80 82.50
CA ILE A 7 -13.41 -4.17 81.48
C ILE A 7 -13.67 -3.01 80.52
N ALA A 8 -13.72 -1.77 81.02
CA ALA A 8 -13.84 -0.57 80.17
C ALA A 8 -12.59 -0.34 79.29
N ALA A 9 -11.39 -0.65 79.80
CA ALA A 9 -10.16 -0.55 79.02
C ALA A 9 -10.01 -1.69 77.98
N LEU A 10 -10.48 -2.90 78.29
CA LEU A 10 -10.47 -4.03 77.35
C LEU A 10 -11.47 -3.85 76.20
N LEU A 11 -12.61 -3.19 76.43
CA LEU A 11 -13.57 -2.83 75.37
C LEU A 11 -13.07 -1.67 74.49
N ALA A 12 -12.18 -0.82 74.98
CA ALA A 12 -11.55 0.25 74.18
C ALA A 12 -10.34 -0.23 73.34
N LEU A 13 -9.74 -1.38 73.69
CA LEU A 13 -8.60 -1.98 72.99
C LEU A 13 -9.02 -2.97 71.89
N LEU A 14 -10.24 -3.51 71.96
CA LEU A 14 -10.90 -4.22 70.86
C LEU A 14 -11.72 -3.17 70.10
N GLY A 15 -11.25 -2.71 68.94
CA GLY A 15 -11.91 -1.72 68.07
C GLY A 15 -13.25 -2.18 67.46
N ILE A 16 -14.13 -2.75 68.27
CA ILE A 16 -15.53 -2.99 67.94
C ILE A 16 -16.25 -1.70 68.35
N ALA A 17 -16.43 -0.81 67.38
CA ALA A 17 -17.45 0.22 67.47
C ALA A 17 -18.80 -0.51 67.56
N ILE A 18 -19.24 -0.82 68.78
CA ILE A 18 -20.65 -1.12 69.02
C ILE A 18 -21.34 0.22 68.74
N TYR A 19 -21.91 0.35 67.55
CA TYR A 19 -22.87 1.40 67.24
C TYR A 19 -24.01 1.22 68.24
N ALA A 20 -23.96 1.96 69.35
CA ALA A 20 -25.14 2.13 70.17
C ALA A 20 -26.17 2.83 69.28
N PRO A 21 -27.40 2.30 69.14
CA PRO A 21 -28.43 2.99 68.38
C PRO A 21 -28.59 4.42 68.93
N LEU A 22 -28.64 5.39 68.02
CA LEU A 22 -28.91 6.79 68.37
C LEU A 22 -30.19 6.85 69.23
N PRO A 23 -30.24 7.71 70.27
CA PRO A 23 -31.47 7.94 71.03
C PRO A 23 -32.61 8.28 70.07
N ALA A 24 -33.78 7.67 70.24
CA ALA A 24 -34.91 7.82 69.31
C ALA A 24 -35.28 9.28 69.00
N GLN A 25 -35.14 10.16 69.99
CA GLN A 25 -35.43 11.59 69.85
C GLN A 25 -34.36 12.35 69.03
N GLU A 26 -33.09 11.96 69.09
CA GLU A 26 -32.02 12.50 68.22
C GLU A 26 -32.10 11.90 66.81
N ALA A 27 -32.45 10.61 66.69
CA ALA A 27 -32.64 9.93 65.41
C ALA A 27 -33.84 10.51 64.63
N ALA A 28 -34.90 10.93 65.34
CA ALA A 28 -36.10 11.52 64.76
C ALA A 28 -35.87 12.91 64.13
N GLU A 29 -34.88 13.67 64.61
CA GLU A 29 -34.53 14.98 64.01
C GLU A 29 -33.35 14.90 63.05
N GLN A 30 -32.42 13.96 63.23
CA GLN A 30 -31.18 13.90 62.44
C GLN A 30 -31.17 12.92 61.27
N ASN A 31 -32.10 11.96 61.19
CA ASN A 31 -32.19 11.01 60.06
C ASN A 31 -33.63 10.99 59.54
N VAL A 32 -33.96 11.97 58.70
CA VAL A 32 -35.28 12.09 58.08
C VAL A 32 -35.14 11.83 56.59
N ILE A 33 -35.97 10.95 56.06
CA ILE A 33 -36.14 10.71 54.62
C ILE A 33 -37.55 11.16 54.26
N THR A 34 -37.67 12.03 53.27
CA THR A 34 -38.97 12.55 52.82
C THR A 34 -39.29 12.03 51.44
N MET A 35 -40.45 11.41 51.28
CA MET A 35 -40.98 10.96 49.99
C MET A 35 -42.22 11.77 49.64
N LYS A 36 -42.37 12.17 48.38
CA LYS A 36 -43.53 12.94 47.89
C LYS A 36 -44.25 12.20 46.78
N LEU A 37 -45.55 12.10 46.91
CA LEU A 37 -46.45 11.51 45.93
C LEU A 37 -47.15 12.60 45.11
N THR A 38 -47.41 12.34 43.83
CA THR A 38 -48.24 13.23 42.99
C THR A 38 -49.71 13.18 43.40
N GLU A 39 -50.17 12.01 43.83
CA GLU A 39 -51.53 11.70 44.27
C GLU A 39 -51.50 10.49 45.21
N LEU A 40 -52.59 10.26 45.94
CA LEU A 40 -52.72 9.03 46.73
C LEU A 40 -53.01 7.87 45.79
N PRO A 41 -52.31 6.73 45.91
CA PRO A 41 -52.53 5.60 45.03
C PRO A 41 -53.91 4.97 45.28
N THR A 42 -54.70 4.83 44.22
CA THR A 42 -56.03 4.21 44.23
C THR A 42 -56.16 3.09 43.19
N ASN A 43 -57.13 2.19 43.38
CA ASN A 43 -57.57 1.25 42.34
C ASN A 43 -58.56 1.93 41.37
N ASP A 44 -59.07 1.16 40.39
CA ASP A 44 -60.03 1.64 39.39
C ASP A 44 -61.37 2.13 40.00
N ASP A 45 -61.64 1.80 41.27
CA ASP A 45 -62.83 2.20 42.03
C ASP A 45 -62.54 3.36 43.00
N ASP A 46 -61.41 4.08 42.84
CA ASP A 46 -60.92 5.16 43.71
C ASP A 46 -60.65 4.74 45.18
N GLU A 47 -60.53 3.44 45.46
CA GLU A 47 -60.19 2.95 46.80
C GLU A 47 -58.68 3.02 47.05
N PRO A 48 -58.21 3.45 48.24
CA PRO A 48 -56.79 3.51 48.56
C PRO A 48 -56.11 2.14 48.44
N ILE A 49 -55.00 2.09 47.71
CA ILE A 49 -54.15 0.90 47.60
C ILE A 49 -52.79 1.14 48.27
N PRO A 50 -52.14 0.10 48.81
CA PRO A 50 -50.84 0.26 49.43
C PRO A 50 -49.74 0.52 48.40
N LEU A 51 -48.85 1.45 48.73
CA LEU A 51 -47.61 1.75 48.02
C LEU A 51 -46.61 0.60 48.24
N SER A 52 -45.93 0.14 47.18
CA SER A 52 -44.75 -0.72 47.38
C SER A 52 -43.64 0.11 48.05
N LEU A 53 -43.38 -0.20 49.31
CA LEU A 53 -42.41 0.49 50.14
C LEU A 53 -41.89 -0.49 51.19
N GLU A 54 -40.66 -0.92 51.03
CA GLU A 54 -39.91 -1.70 52.00
C GLU A 54 -38.88 -0.79 52.69
N VAL A 55 -38.86 -0.82 54.01
CA VAL A 55 -37.94 -0.02 54.84
C VAL A 55 -37.18 -0.96 55.78
N GLN A 56 -35.86 -0.93 55.70
CA GLN A 56 -34.98 -1.66 56.63
C GLN A 56 -34.13 -0.68 57.41
N GLY A 57 -33.87 -0.98 58.68
CA GLY A 57 -32.93 -0.23 59.50
C GLY A 57 -32.85 -0.78 60.92
N GLU A 58 -32.22 -0.02 61.80
CA GLU A 58 -31.98 -0.41 63.18
C GLU A 58 -32.65 0.55 64.17
N GLY A 59 -32.99 0.03 65.36
CA GLY A 59 -33.60 0.83 66.42
C GLY A 59 -35.05 1.23 66.14
N GLU A 60 -35.46 2.37 66.68
CA GLU A 60 -36.81 2.88 66.52
C GLU A 60 -36.95 3.61 65.17
N ILE A 61 -37.81 3.06 64.30
CA ILE A 61 -38.15 3.65 63.01
C ILE A 61 -39.62 4.02 63.02
N THR A 62 -39.94 5.23 62.57
CA THR A 62 -41.31 5.70 62.38
C THR A 62 -41.54 6.12 60.94
N ILE A 63 -42.75 5.90 60.45
CA ILE A 63 -43.19 6.31 59.11
C ILE A 63 -44.48 7.12 59.32
N ASP A 64 -44.38 8.43 59.14
CA ASP A 64 -45.55 9.32 59.15
C ASP A 64 -46.15 9.41 57.74
N GLY A 65 -47.45 9.68 57.65
CA GLY A 65 -48.17 9.80 56.38
C GLY A 65 -48.64 8.45 55.82
N VAL A 66 -48.65 7.39 56.63
CA VAL A 66 -49.16 6.05 56.29
C VAL A 66 -50.08 5.52 57.40
N THR A 67 -50.94 4.55 57.06
CA THR A 67 -51.89 3.96 58.01
C THR A 67 -51.21 3.00 58.99
N GLU A 68 -50.21 2.26 58.52
CA GLU A 68 -49.62 1.14 59.25
C GLU A 68 -48.34 1.54 59.99
N ALA A 69 -48.17 0.98 61.19
CA ALA A 69 -46.90 1.10 61.91
C ALA A 69 -45.76 0.42 61.15
N TYR A 70 -44.54 0.91 61.38
CA TYR A 70 -43.33 0.28 60.86
C TYR A 70 -43.21 -1.20 61.29
N ALA A 71 -42.80 -2.06 60.36
CA ALA A 71 -42.44 -3.45 60.60
C ALA A 71 -41.37 -3.85 59.58
N ALA A 72 -40.31 -4.53 60.00
CA ALA A 72 -39.14 -4.81 59.15
C ALA A 72 -39.46 -5.74 57.97
N GLU A 73 -40.40 -6.66 58.15
CA GLU A 73 -40.86 -7.60 57.13
C GLU A 73 -41.94 -7.04 56.19
N ARG A 74 -42.37 -5.80 56.41
CA ARG A 74 -43.44 -5.18 55.63
C ARG A 74 -42.90 -4.63 54.31
N THR A 75 -43.59 -4.95 53.23
CA THR A 75 -43.21 -4.58 51.86
C THR A 75 -44.12 -3.52 51.25
N SER A 76 -45.16 -3.07 51.98
CA SER A 76 -46.08 -2.06 51.50
C SER A 76 -46.77 -1.29 52.64
N TYR A 77 -47.10 -0.03 52.35
CA TYR A 77 -47.74 0.90 53.27
C TYR A 77 -48.82 1.69 52.54
N THR A 78 -49.96 1.92 53.19
CA THR A 78 -51.08 2.68 52.62
C THR A 78 -50.92 4.16 52.96
N PRO A 79 -50.58 5.04 51.99
CA PRO A 79 -50.37 6.46 52.25
C PRO A 79 -51.68 7.14 52.67
N THR A 80 -51.61 7.99 53.69
CA THR A 80 -52.71 8.86 54.13
C THR A 80 -52.48 10.32 53.76
N GLU A 81 -51.25 10.67 53.37
CA GLU A 81 -50.82 12.01 52.98
C GLU A 81 -49.95 11.92 51.72
N LEU A 82 -49.83 13.03 50.98
CA LEU A 82 -48.93 13.12 49.81
C LEU A 82 -47.46 13.20 50.19
N GLU A 83 -47.15 13.44 51.46
CA GLU A 83 -45.79 13.47 51.99
C GLU A 83 -45.64 12.36 53.04
N ILE A 84 -44.69 11.46 52.82
CA ILE A 84 -44.34 10.38 53.75
C ILE A 84 -42.98 10.74 54.36
N LYS A 85 -42.89 10.71 55.69
CA LYS A 85 -41.64 10.98 56.42
C LYS A 85 -41.20 9.75 57.19
N ILE A 86 -40.06 9.20 56.81
CA ILE A 86 -39.42 8.07 57.46
C ILE A 86 -38.32 8.60 58.37
N ARG A 87 -38.35 8.22 59.65
CA ARG A 87 -37.37 8.63 60.66
C ARG A 87 -36.72 7.42 61.30
N GLY A 88 -35.48 7.59 61.75
CA GLY A 88 -34.71 6.55 62.43
C GLY A 88 -33.45 6.16 61.66
N ALA A 89 -32.72 5.14 62.16
CA ALA A 89 -31.51 4.65 61.50
C ALA A 89 -31.86 3.72 60.33
N VAL A 90 -32.49 4.27 59.30
CA VAL A 90 -32.86 3.57 58.07
C VAL A 90 -31.59 3.25 57.27
N THR A 91 -31.41 1.98 56.91
CA THR A 91 -30.27 1.49 56.14
C THR A 91 -30.64 1.14 54.70
N SER A 92 -31.91 0.82 54.42
CA SER A 92 -32.40 0.49 53.08
C SER A 92 -33.81 0.98 52.85
N ILE A 93 -34.07 1.55 51.68
CA ILE A 93 -35.43 1.80 51.17
C ILE A 93 -35.55 1.17 49.79
N SER A 94 -36.63 0.42 49.57
CA SER A 94 -37.06 -0.03 48.25
C SER A 94 -38.47 0.48 47.99
N CYS A 95 -38.63 1.36 47.00
CA CYS A 95 -39.90 1.92 46.55
C CYS A 95 -39.98 1.82 45.03
N GLU A 96 -40.04 0.57 44.55
CA GLU A 96 -40.01 0.23 43.12
C GLU A 96 -41.42 0.09 42.53
N TYR A 97 -41.55 0.28 41.21
CA TYR A 97 -42.81 0.11 40.47
C TYR A 97 -43.92 1.08 40.95
N VAL A 98 -43.54 2.29 41.35
CA VAL A 98 -44.46 3.29 41.91
C VAL A 98 -44.65 4.46 40.93
N SER A 99 -45.80 4.49 40.27
CA SER A 99 -46.16 5.53 39.29
C SER A 99 -46.44 6.91 39.91
N VAL A 100 -46.79 6.96 41.20
CA VAL A 100 -47.14 8.21 41.90
C VAL A 100 -45.97 8.84 42.66
N LEU A 101 -44.82 8.19 42.77
CA LEU A 101 -43.65 8.74 43.48
C LEU A 101 -43.02 9.85 42.64
N SER A 102 -43.06 11.08 43.14
CA SER A 102 -42.57 12.28 42.42
C SER A 102 -41.18 12.72 42.86
N ALA A 103 -40.90 12.63 44.16
CA ALA A 103 -39.63 13.06 44.74
C ALA A 103 -39.22 12.25 45.96
N ILE A 104 -37.92 12.16 46.22
CA ILE A 104 -37.36 11.68 47.48
C ILE A 104 -36.15 12.53 47.90
N ASP A 105 -36.11 12.88 49.17
CA ASP A 105 -34.97 13.57 49.79
C ASP A 105 -34.37 12.68 50.88
N ILE A 106 -33.12 12.27 50.65
CA ILE A 106 -32.32 11.47 51.58
C ILE A 106 -31.11 12.25 52.12
N THR A 107 -30.99 13.55 51.83
CA THR A 107 -29.81 14.37 52.19
C THR A 107 -29.58 14.48 53.69
N SER A 108 -30.63 14.33 54.49
CA SER A 108 -30.54 14.31 55.96
C SER A 108 -30.24 12.94 56.52
N SER A 109 -30.24 11.87 55.73
CA SER A 109 -29.93 10.52 56.23
C SER A 109 -28.43 10.31 56.36
N LYS A 110 -27.99 9.87 57.53
CA LYS A 110 -26.60 9.50 57.83
C LYS A 110 -26.35 7.99 57.79
N THR A 111 -27.40 7.20 57.65
CA THR A 111 -27.36 5.73 57.78
C THR A 111 -27.83 5.00 56.53
N ILE A 112 -28.49 5.67 55.57
CA ILE A 112 -28.99 4.99 54.38
C ILE A 112 -27.83 4.49 53.54
N GLU A 113 -27.82 3.18 53.29
CA GLU A 113 -26.79 2.52 52.49
C GLU A 113 -27.33 2.10 51.12
N LYS A 114 -28.64 1.83 51.02
CA LYS A 114 -29.27 1.34 49.79
C LYS A 114 -30.57 2.09 49.54
N LEU A 115 -30.72 2.61 48.32
CA LEU A 115 -31.97 3.19 47.84
C LEU A 115 -32.32 2.57 46.50
N SER A 116 -33.55 2.05 46.37
CA SER A 116 -34.13 1.77 45.06
C SER A 116 -35.46 2.50 44.86
N VAL A 117 -35.55 3.15 43.71
CA VAL A 117 -36.75 3.80 43.16
C VAL A 117 -36.98 3.35 41.72
N LYS A 118 -36.59 2.10 41.42
CA LYS A 118 -36.64 1.52 40.08
C LYS A 118 -38.07 1.52 39.55
N ASN A 119 -38.23 1.87 38.28
CA ASN A 119 -39.52 1.88 37.59
C ASN A 119 -40.57 2.74 38.31
N SER A 120 -40.13 3.88 38.85
CA SER A 120 -40.99 4.87 39.50
C SER A 120 -40.95 6.19 38.74
N SER A 121 -42.04 6.97 38.80
CA SER A 121 -42.16 8.26 38.08
C SER A 121 -41.35 9.40 38.70
N ILE A 122 -40.33 9.08 39.49
CA ILE A 122 -39.56 10.06 40.25
C ILE A 122 -38.85 11.02 39.30
N THR A 123 -38.99 12.31 39.60
CA THR A 123 -38.40 13.42 38.86
C THR A 123 -37.40 14.22 39.68
N ASP A 124 -37.39 14.04 41.01
CA ASP A 124 -36.49 14.75 41.91
C ASP A 124 -35.92 13.81 42.98
N LEU A 125 -34.63 13.52 42.91
CA LEU A 125 -33.89 12.74 43.91
C LEU A 125 -32.79 13.62 44.50
N GLN A 126 -32.95 14.00 45.76
CA GLN A 126 -31.95 14.76 46.51
C GLN A 126 -31.07 13.79 47.30
N ALA A 127 -29.83 13.59 46.84
CA ALA A 127 -28.88 12.61 47.40
C ALA A 127 -27.45 13.15 47.57
N LYS A 128 -27.23 14.45 47.36
CA LYS A 128 -25.91 15.08 47.48
C LYS A 128 -25.35 14.92 48.90
N ASN A 129 -24.05 14.62 49.01
CA ASN A 129 -23.31 14.44 50.26
C ASN A 129 -23.81 13.31 51.19
N VAL A 130 -24.61 12.36 50.69
CA VAL A 130 -25.03 11.19 51.47
C VAL A 130 -23.88 10.18 51.50
N THR A 131 -22.93 10.44 52.39
CA THR A 131 -21.68 9.66 52.52
C THR A 131 -21.88 8.20 52.93
N SER A 132 -23.04 7.82 53.47
CA SER A 132 -23.39 6.44 53.82
C SER A 132 -23.90 5.63 52.64
N LEU A 133 -24.37 6.27 51.55
CA LEU A 133 -25.01 5.60 50.43
C LEU A 133 -23.99 4.73 49.69
N LYS A 134 -24.27 3.42 49.62
CA LYS A 134 -23.44 2.41 48.94
C LYS A 134 -24.04 1.96 47.62
N LYS A 135 -25.36 1.92 47.51
CA LYS A 135 -26.07 1.48 46.29
C LYS A 135 -27.26 2.38 46.00
N LEU A 136 -27.35 2.85 44.76
CA LEU A 136 -28.51 3.55 44.24
C LEU A 136 -29.01 2.84 42.98
N ASN A 137 -30.29 2.49 42.97
CA ASN A 137 -30.98 1.99 41.79
C ASN A 137 -32.17 2.90 41.44
N CYS A 138 -32.00 3.70 40.40
CA CYS A 138 -33.01 4.58 39.81
C CYS A 138 -33.27 4.21 38.34
N ALA A 139 -33.11 2.94 37.99
CA ALA A 139 -33.36 2.46 36.64
C ALA A 139 -34.85 2.62 36.27
N TYR A 140 -35.15 2.91 35.00
CA TYR A 140 -36.51 3.16 34.51
C TYR A 140 -37.23 4.32 35.23
N SER A 141 -36.50 5.27 35.79
CA SER A 141 -37.04 6.49 36.39
C SER A 141 -37.14 7.65 35.38
N SER A 142 -37.68 8.79 35.81
CA SER A 142 -37.86 10.00 34.99
C SER A 142 -36.99 11.18 35.46
N LEU A 143 -35.86 10.91 36.11
CA LEU A 143 -34.96 11.94 36.63
C LEU A 143 -34.35 12.75 35.48
N PRO A 144 -34.49 14.09 35.45
CA PRO A 144 -33.83 14.94 34.45
C PRO A 144 -32.34 15.14 34.75
N ALA A 145 -31.97 15.09 36.03
CA ALA A 145 -30.61 15.21 36.52
C ALA A 145 -30.44 14.42 37.83
N LEU A 146 -29.21 13.99 38.11
CA LEU A 146 -28.86 13.28 39.33
C LEU A 146 -27.54 13.83 39.90
N ASP A 147 -27.61 14.48 41.07
CA ASP A 147 -26.42 14.98 41.77
C ASP A 147 -26.07 14.06 42.95
N LEU A 148 -24.98 13.30 42.78
CA LEU A 148 -24.42 12.41 43.80
C LEU A 148 -23.07 12.93 44.30
N THR A 149 -22.80 14.23 44.11
CA THR A 149 -21.55 14.84 44.58
C THR A 149 -21.35 14.55 46.06
N GLY A 150 -20.18 14.04 46.42
CA GLY A 150 -19.81 13.73 47.81
C GLY A 150 -20.38 12.43 48.38
N CYS A 151 -21.00 11.57 47.57
CA CYS A 151 -21.41 10.22 47.98
C CYS A 151 -20.20 9.27 48.02
N THR A 152 -19.28 9.51 48.97
CA THR A 152 -17.96 8.88 49.01
C THR A 152 -17.95 7.36 49.20
N SER A 153 -19.04 6.77 49.70
CA SER A 153 -19.16 5.31 49.89
C SER A 153 -19.93 4.61 48.76
N LEU A 154 -20.39 5.35 47.74
CA LEU A 154 -21.19 4.80 46.66
C LEU A 154 -20.35 3.81 45.85
N LYS A 155 -20.80 2.56 45.78
CA LYS A 155 -20.15 1.45 45.07
C LYS A 155 -20.86 1.09 43.78
N THR A 156 -22.20 1.14 43.78
CA THR A 156 -23.02 0.79 42.62
C THR A 156 -24.03 1.90 42.33
N LEU A 157 -24.06 2.36 41.08
CA LEU A 157 -25.12 3.20 40.52
C LEU A 157 -25.78 2.49 39.34
N ALA A 158 -27.04 2.08 39.52
CA ALA A 158 -27.88 1.52 38.46
C ALA A 158 -28.93 2.56 38.03
N GLY A 159 -28.67 3.25 36.92
CA GLY A 159 -29.52 4.27 36.33
C GLY A 159 -30.00 3.92 34.91
N ASN A 160 -29.99 2.64 34.53
CA ASN A 160 -30.38 2.17 33.18
C ASN A 160 -31.79 2.61 32.80
N ALA A 161 -32.00 2.94 31.53
CA ALA A 161 -33.28 3.34 30.96
C ALA A 161 -33.95 4.51 31.70
N CYS A 162 -33.18 5.35 32.39
CA CYS A 162 -33.67 6.60 32.97
C CYS A 162 -33.71 7.65 31.86
N MET A 163 -34.59 7.50 30.87
CA MET A 163 -34.53 8.15 29.54
C MET A 163 -34.49 9.68 29.52
N LYS A 164 -34.68 10.35 30.66
CA LYS A 164 -34.62 11.82 30.81
C LYS A 164 -33.32 12.31 31.45
N LEU A 165 -32.43 11.42 31.86
CA LEU A 165 -31.24 11.73 32.65
C LEU A 165 -30.15 12.35 31.78
N GLN A 166 -30.22 13.67 31.59
CA GLN A 166 -29.28 14.40 30.76
C GLN A 166 -27.95 14.68 31.47
N ARG A 167 -27.96 14.76 32.81
CA ARG A 167 -26.80 15.14 33.61
C ARG A 167 -26.66 14.27 34.84
N VAL A 168 -25.44 13.77 35.08
CA VAL A 168 -25.06 13.04 36.29
C VAL A 168 -23.81 13.68 36.87
N ALA A 169 -23.85 14.09 38.13
CA ALA A 169 -22.68 14.59 38.84
C ALA A 169 -22.16 13.53 39.83
N LEU A 170 -20.95 13.02 39.57
CA LEU A 170 -20.32 11.93 40.33
C LEU A 170 -19.06 12.39 41.09
N SER A 171 -18.85 13.69 41.23
CA SER A 171 -17.64 14.21 41.87
C SER A 171 -17.53 13.74 43.32
N GLY A 172 -16.41 13.11 43.66
CA GLY A 172 -16.18 12.55 45.00
C GLY A 172 -16.77 11.15 45.24
N CYS A 173 -17.38 10.51 44.24
CA CYS A 173 -17.81 9.10 44.30
C CYS A 173 -16.62 8.13 44.11
N SER A 174 -15.50 8.35 44.81
CA SER A 174 -14.25 7.63 44.58
C SER A 174 -14.30 6.12 44.88
N ALA A 175 -15.31 5.65 45.61
CA ALA A 175 -15.53 4.23 45.89
C ALA A 175 -16.37 3.51 44.82
N LEU A 176 -16.78 4.19 43.75
CA LEU A 176 -17.65 3.62 42.72
C LEU A 176 -16.93 2.50 41.97
N GLU A 177 -17.54 1.32 41.95
CA GLU A 177 -17.05 0.10 41.32
C GLU A 177 -17.88 -0.24 40.06
N GLU A 178 -19.17 0.10 40.05
CA GLU A 178 -20.13 -0.21 38.99
C GLU A 178 -20.97 1.04 38.63
N LEU A 179 -20.93 1.45 37.36
CA LEU A 179 -21.71 2.55 36.82
C LEU A 179 -22.51 2.09 35.60
N GLU A 180 -23.83 1.98 35.76
CA GLU A 180 -24.74 1.56 34.69
C GLU A 180 -25.71 2.70 34.34
N LEU A 181 -25.56 3.27 33.15
CA LEU A 181 -26.36 4.38 32.62
C LEU A 181 -26.90 4.06 31.23
N GLN A 182 -27.08 2.80 30.87
CA GLN A 182 -27.51 2.41 29.53
C GLN A 182 -28.83 3.10 29.16
N ASN A 183 -28.91 3.71 27.97
CA ASN A 183 -30.15 4.30 27.43
C ASN A 183 -30.79 5.35 28.36
N SER A 184 -29.97 6.19 28.99
CA SER A 184 -30.43 7.19 29.97
C SER A 184 -30.44 8.62 29.43
N GLY A 185 -29.92 8.86 28.23
CA GLY A 185 -29.91 10.17 27.58
C GLY A 185 -28.79 11.10 28.04
N VAL A 186 -27.73 10.55 28.64
CA VAL A 186 -26.59 11.31 29.16
C VAL A 186 -25.73 11.84 28.01
N THR A 187 -25.49 13.16 27.96
CA THR A 187 -24.64 13.78 26.93
C THR A 187 -23.23 14.03 27.42
N ASP A 188 -23.11 14.53 28.66
CA ASP A 188 -21.84 14.91 29.29
C ASP A 188 -21.65 14.06 30.54
N LEU A 189 -20.63 13.21 30.54
CA LEU A 189 -20.31 12.33 31.66
C LEU A 189 -18.85 12.52 32.08
N ASP A 190 -18.66 13.13 33.25
CA ASP A 190 -17.35 13.22 33.89
C ASP A 190 -17.16 12.05 34.87
N ILE A 191 -16.30 11.11 34.50
CA ILE A 191 -15.86 9.97 35.32
C ILE A 191 -14.46 10.18 35.90
N THR A 192 -13.92 11.39 35.83
CA THR A 192 -12.59 11.69 36.35
C THR A 192 -12.53 11.41 37.85
N GLY A 193 -11.53 10.64 38.28
CA GLY A 193 -11.34 10.28 39.70
C GLY A 193 -12.10 9.05 40.17
N LEU A 194 -12.92 8.41 39.32
CA LEU A 194 -13.58 7.13 39.61
C LEU A 194 -12.62 5.93 39.44
N VAL A 195 -11.41 6.02 40.00
CA VAL A 195 -10.28 5.10 39.73
C VAL A 195 -10.50 3.64 40.19
N ASN A 196 -11.55 3.39 40.98
CA ASN A 196 -11.94 2.05 41.43
C ASN A 196 -13.01 1.40 40.55
N LEU A 197 -13.41 2.05 39.46
CA LEU A 197 -14.44 1.54 38.56
C LEU A 197 -13.96 0.26 37.89
N LYS A 198 -14.79 -0.78 37.98
CA LYS A 198 -14.57 -2.12 37.38
C LYS A 198 -15.48 -2.35 36.18
N SER A 199 -16.70 -1.82 36.23
CA SER A 199 -17.68 -1.92 35.15
C SER A 199 -18.27 -0.55 34.81
N LEU A 200 -18.19 -0.18 33.53
CA LEU A 200 -18.79 1.02 32.97
C LEU A 200 -19.72 0.65 31.81
N ASN A 201 -21.02 0.89 31.98
CA ASN A 201 -22.00 0.79 30.90
C ASN A 201 -22.65 2.15 30.64
N VAL A 202 -22.32 2.73 29.49
CA VAL A 202 -22.89 3.98 28.97
C VAL A 202 -23.50 3.78 27.59
N ALA A 203 -23.82 2.54 27.23
CA ALA A 203 -24.39 2.21 25.94
C ALA A 203 -25.67 3.00 25.65
N ARG A 204 -25.90 3.35 24.38
CA ARG A 204 -27.06 4.10 23.91
C ARG A 204 -27.21 5.47 24.56
N ASN A 205 -26.09 6.14 24.82
CA ASN A 205 -26.08 7.53 25.23
C ASN A 205 -25.29 8.37 24.21
N PRO A 206 -25.70 9.63 23.97
CA PRO A 206 -25.00 10.54 23.06
C PRO A 206 -23.70 11.10 23.65
N VAL A 207 -22.93 10.30 24.40
CA VAL A 207 -21.65 10.68 25.01
C VAL A 207 -20.61 10.84 23.91
N LYS A 208 -20.00 12.02 23.85
CA LYS A 208 -19.02 12.40 22.82
C LYS A 208 -17.57 12.13 23.22
N GLU A 209 -17.29 12.18 24.52
CA GLU A 209 -15.95 12.02 25.07
C GLU A 209 -16.02 11.14 26.33
N LEU A 210 -15.08 10.21 26.45
CA LEU A 210 -14.90 9.37 27.63
C LEU A 210 -13.43 9.44 28.06
N ASN A 211 -13.16 10.15 29.14
CA ASN A 211 -11.82 10.21 29.72
C ASN A 211 -11.57 9.00 30.62
N LEU A 212 -10.89 7.99 30.08
CA LEU A 212 -10.60 6.72 30.77
C LEU A 212 -9.20 6.70 31.44
N LYS A 213 -8.56 7.87 31.56
CA LYS A 213 -7.23 7.98 32.16
C LYS A 213 -7.24 7.49 33.62
N GLY A 214 -6.27 6.64 33.97
CA GLY A 214 -6.13 6.07 35.32
C GLY A 214 -7.15 4.98 35.70
N MET A 215 -7.99 4.52 34.77
CA MET A 215 -9.01 3.47 35.01
C MET A 215 -8.40 2.06 35.06
N SER A 216 -7.36 1.87 35.87
CA SER A 216 -6.55 0.63 35.93
C SER A 216 -7.29 -0.60 36.46
N GLN A 217 -8.46 -0.42 37.09
CA GLN A 217 -9.30 -1.50 37.63
C GLN A 217 -10.46 -1.86 36.70
N LEU A 218 -10.64 -1.15 35.58
CA LEU A 218 -11.77 -1.35 34.67
C LEU A 218 -11.60 -2.68 33.94
N THR A 219 -12.52 -3.62 34.14
CA THR A 219 -12.55 -4.95 33.51
C THR A 219 -13.52 -5.01 32.35
N THR A 220 -14.59 -4.20 32.39
CA THR A 220 -15.64 -4.19 31.37
C THR A 220 -16.01 -2.76 30.99
N LEU A 221 -15.98 -2.47 29.69
CA LEU A 221 -16.45 -1.22 29.09
C LEU A 221 -17.50 -1.50 28.02
N ASP A 222 -18.71 -0.99 28.23
CA ASP A 222 -19.76 -0.95 27.22
C ASP A 222 -20.14 0.51 26.91
N CYS A 223 -19.74 0.97 25.74
CA CYS A 223 -20.14 2.25 25.16
C CYS A 223 -20.80 2.06 23.78
N MET A 224 -21.44 0.90 23.54
CA MET A 224 -22.20 0.63 22.32
C MET A 224 -23.15 1.78 21.96
N GLN A 225 -23.18 2.19 20.69
CA GLN A 225 -24.02 3.30 20.21
C GLN A 225 -23.76 4.64 20.92
N ALA A 226 -22.55 4.87 21.42
CA ALA A 226 -22.09 6.18 21.85
C ALA A 226 -21.64 7.05 20.66
N GLU A 227 -21.47 8.34 20.89
CA GLU A 227 -20.98 9.31 19.89
C GLU A 227 -19.49 9.59 20.03
N VAL A 228 -18.74 8.72 20.71
CA VAL A 228 -17.30 8.86 20.92
C VAL A 228 -16.54 8.85 19.59
N THR A 229 -15.60 9.78 19.44
CA THR A 229 -14.72 9.86 18.26
C THR A 229 -13.40 9.13 18.46
N THR A 230 -12.94 9.04 19.71
CA THR A 230 -11.70 8.37 20.10
C THR A 230 -11.91 7.59 21.39
N LEU A 231 -11.21 6.46 21.52
CA LEU A 231 -11.10 5.70 22.76
C LEU A 231 -9.62 5.44 23.05
N ASP A 232 -9.12 6.03 24.14
CA ASP A 232 -7.78 5.73 24.64
C ASP A 232 -7.89 4.83 25.88
N LEU A 233 -7.59 3.54 25.68
CA LEU A 233 -7.68 2.51 26.71
C LEU A 233 -6.30 2.18 27.31
N SER A 234 -5.28 3.00 27.04
CA SER A 234 -3.88 2.71 27.42
C SER A 234 -3.68 2.43 28.91
N ASP A 235 -4.48 3.09 29.77
CA ASP A 235 -4.42 2.95 31.23
C ASP A 235 -5.37 1.87 31.79
N CYS A 236 -6.24 1.30 30.94
CA CYS A 236 -7.24 0.29 31.32
C CYS A 236 -6.61 -1.11 31.38
N VAL A 237 -5.57 -1.28 32.19
CA VAL A 237 -4.71 -2.49 32.19
C VAL A 237 -5.38 -3.78 32.67
N ALA A 238 -6.57 -3.68 33.28
CA ALA A 238 -7.38 -4.82 33.71
C ALA A 238 -8.51 -5.16 32.73
N LEU A 239 -8.63 -4.44 31.60
CA LEU A 239 -9.76 -4.56 30.70
C LEU A 239 -9.77 -5.94 30.02
N GLU A 240 -10.88 -6.66 30.18
CA GLU A 240 -11.13 -7.96 29.57
C GLU A 240 -12.13 -7.83 28.41
N ASP A 241 -13.13 -6.96 28.56
CA ASP A 241 -14.27 -6.85 27.64
C ASP A 241 -14.46 -5.41 27.15
N LEU A 242 -14.35 -5.22 25.83
CA LEU A 242 -14.59 -3.94 25.16
C LEU A 242 -15.77 -4.05 24.19
N THR A 243 -16.83 -3.30 24.45
CA THR A 243 -17.95 -3.12 23.53
C THR A 243 -18.10 -1.65 23.15
N ALA A 244 -17.84 -1.35 21.87
CA ALA A 244 -18.09 -0.04 21.26
C ALA A 244 -18.73 -0.19 19.86
N SER A 245 -19.57 -1.22 19.69
CA SER A 245 -20.32 -1.46 18.46
C SER A 245 -21.26 -0.30 18.13
N SER A 246 -21.43 -0.03 16.84
CA SER A 246 -22.27 1.05 16.32
C SER A 246 -21.91 2.45 16.85
N CYS A 247 -20.66 2.65 17.28
CA CYS A 247 -20.09 3.98 17.50
C CYS A 247 -19.71 4.60 16.15
N LEU A 248 -20.71 5.13 15.42
CA LEU A 248 -20.59 5.57 14.02
C LEU A 248 -19.61 6.74 13.78
N LYS A 249 -19.01 7.29 14.83
CA LYS A 249 -18.00 8.36 14.77
C LYS A 249 -16.63 7.94 15.28
N LEU A 250 -16.48 6.71 15.80
CA LEU A 250 -15.25 6.23 16.41
C LEU A 250 -14.19 5.98 15.33
N ALA A 251 -13.19 6.86 15.28
CA ALA A 251 -12.13 6.84 14.26
C ALA A 251 -10.79 6.33 14.80
N THR A 252 -10.59 6.32 16.12
CA THR A 252 -9.32 5.88 16.72
C THR A 252 -9.57 5.10 18.01
N VAL A 253 -8.94 3.94 18.12
CA VAL A 253 -8.93 3.12 19.33
C VAL A 253 -7.47 2.80 19.67
N LYS A 254 -7.04 3.16 20.89
CA LYS A 254 -5.79 2.66 21.45
C LYS A 254 -6.12 1.58 22.46
N LEU A 255 -5.70 0.35 22.18
CA LEU A 255 -5.93 -0.78 23.08
C LEU A 255 -5.07 -0.67 24.35
N PRO A 256 -5.45 -1.36 25.44
CA PRO A 256 -4.65 -1.41 26.66
C PRO A 256 -3.24 -1.93 26.43
N LYS A 257 -2.26 -1.46 27.20
CA LYS A 257 -0.85 -1.92 27.12
C LYS A 257 -0.62 -3.27 27.81
N SER A 258 -1.68 -4.04 28.04
CA SER A 258 -1.72 -5.23 28.90
C SER A 258 -2.42 -6.37 28.21
N ASP A 259 -2.06 -7.59 28.60
CA ASP A 259 -2.55 -8.81 27.98
C ASP A 259 -3.75 -9.45 28.70
N ASN A 260 -4.76 -8.64 29.06
CA ASN A 260 -5.98 -9.12 29.71
C ASN A 260 -7.21 -9.10 28.79
N LEU A 261 -7.12 -8.39 27.66
CA LEU A 261 -8.24 -8.18 26.74
C LEU A 261 -8.60 -9.50 26.05
N LYS A 262 -9.87 -9.92 26.17
CA LYS A 262 -10.40 -11.19 25.66
C LYS A 262 -11.40 -10.98 24.52
N TYR A 263 -12.28 -10.00 24.66
CA TYR A 263 -13.35 -9.76 23.69
C TYR A 263 -13.38 -8.30 23.25
N ILE A 264 -13.41 -8.10 21.94
CA ILE A 264 -13.51 -6.80 21.29
C ILE A 264 -14.72 -6.80 20.36
N TYR A 265 -15.63 -5.86 20.57
CA TYR A 265 -16.79 -5.61 19.71
C TYR A 265 -16.75 -4.16 19.21
N LEU A 266 -16.33 -3.98 17.95
CA LEU A 266 -16.14 -2.69 17.28
C LEU A 266 -16.91 -2.61 15.95
N GLN A 267 -18.00 -3.37 15.80
CA GLN A 267 -18.81 -3.36 14.59
C GLN A 267 -19.27 -1.95 14.22
N GLU A 268 -19.28 -1.60 12.94
CA GLU A 268 -19.69 -0.29 12.39
C GLU A 268 -18.88 0.92 12.91
N ALA A 269 -17.70 0.69 13.50
CA ALA A 269 -16.75 1.75 13.79
C ALA A 269 -16.15 2.33 12.50
N GLN A 270 -15.65 3.56 12.59
CA GLN A 270 -15.02 4.30 11.48
C GLN A 270 -13.49 4.29 11.57
N ILE A 271 -12.94 3.26 12.23
CA ILE A 271 -11.49 3.07 12.38
C ILE A 271 -10.84 2.72 11.03
N GLU A 272 -9.65 3.26 10.79
CA GLU A 272 -8.87 2.99 9.57
C GLU A 272 -7.90 1.82 9.75
N GLU A 273 -7.39 1.67 10.97
CA GLU A 273 -6.49 0.58 11.36
C GLU A 273 -6.76 0.12 12.78
N ILE A 274 -6.42 -1.14 13.05
CA ILE A 274 -6.35 -1.69 14.41
C ILE A 274 -5.18 -2.65 14.53
N ASP A 275 -4.38 -2.45 15.58
CA ASP A 275 -3.30 -3.36 15.93
C ASP A 275 -3.69 -4.21 17.13
N LEU A 276 -3.94 -5.49 16.88
CA LEU A 276 -4.26 -6.49 17.89
C LEU A 276 -2.99 -7.16 18.45
N SER A 277 -1.83 -6.87 17.87
CA SER A 277 -0.62 -7.67 18.10
C SER A 277 -0.20 -7.71 19.57
N GLY A 278 0.25 -8.88 20.01
CA GLY A 278 0.76 -9.10 21.37
C GLY A 278 -0.30 -9.23 22.46
N HIS A 279 -1.59 -9.11 22.15
CA HIS A 279 -2.67 -9.42 23.09
C HIS A 279 -2.96 -10.93 23.05
N THR A 280 -2.09 -11.72 23.70
CA THR A 280 -2.18 -13.19 23.72
C THR A 280 -3.45 -13.73 24.35
N SER A 281 -4.15 -12.97 25.20
CA SER A 281 -5.43 -13.34 25.83
C SER A 281 -6.65 -13.14 24.94
N LEU A 282 -6.53 -12.49 23.76
CA LEU A 282 -7.67 -12.27 22.87
C LEU A 282 -8.29 -13.60 22.44
N VAL A 283 -9.62 -13.67 22.48
CA VAL A 283 -10.39 -14.86 22.10
C VAL A 283 -11.30 -14.55 20.92
N GLN A 284 -12.00 -13.41 20.93
CA GLN A 284 -12.90 -13.02 19.84
C GLN A 284 -12.82 -11.53 19.55
N VAL A 285 -12.76 -11.19 18.27
CA VAL A 285 -12.71 -9.81 17.78
C VAL A 285 -13.75 -9.65 16.67
N TYR A 286 -14.63 -8.67 16.83
CA TYR A 286 -15.69 -8.33 15.89
C TYR A 286 -15.47 -6.93 15.32
N LEU A 287 -15.16 -6.86 14.03
CA LEU A 287 -14.84 -5.64 13.27
C LEU A 287 -15.75 -5.49 12.04
N GLU A 288 -16.94 -6.11 12.09
CA GLU A 288 -17.90 -6.18 11.00
C GLU A 288 -18.33 -4.77 10.56
N ARG A 289 -18.49 -4.56 9.25
CA ARG A 289 -18.99 -3.30 8.69
C ARG A 289 -18.14 -2.05 9.01
N CYS A 290 -16.87 -2.24 9.34
CA CYS A 290 -15.90 -1.14 9.46
C CYS A 290 -15.40 -0.74 8.06
N GLN A 291 -16.19 0.05 7.33
CA GLN A 291 -15.94 0.37 5.92
C GLN A 291 -14.66 1.17 5.64
N LYS A 292 -14.10 1.82 6.67
CA LYS A 292 -12.82 2.55 6.57
C LYS A 292 -11.61 1.70 6.92
N LEU A 293 -11.82 0.49 7.43
CA LEU A 293 -10.74 -0.37 7.88
C LEU A 293 -9.91 -0.84 6.67
N THR A 294 -8.66 -0.42 6.63
CA THR A 294 -7.69 -0.74 5.56
C THR A 294 -6.54 -1.60 6.06
N LYS A 295 -6.38 -1.72 7.39
CA LYS A 295 -5.29 -2.48 8.01
C LYS A 295 -5.71 -3.14 9.32
N VAL A 296 -5.37 -4.42 9.46
CA VAL A 296 -5.54 -5.21 10.69
C VAL A 296 -4.27 -6.02 10.90
N THR A 297 -3.63 -5.87 12.05
CA THR A 297 -2.47 -6.70 12.45
C THR A 297 -2.84 -7.54 13.66
N ALA A 298 -2.43 -8.81 13.67
CA ALA A 298 -2.82 -9.77 14.70
C ALA A 298 -1.67 -10.71 15.10
N ALA A 299 -0.44 -10.21 15.01
CA ALA A 299 0.75 -10.98 15.32
C ALA A 299 0.80 -11.37 16.80
N ASN A 300 1.20 -12.61 17.09
CA ASN A 300 1.31 -13.12 18.47
C ASN A 300 -0.01 -13.08 19.27
N CYS A 301 -1.13 -13.49 18.65
CA CYS A 301 -2.43 -13.67 19.29
C CYS A 301 -2.86 -15.17 19.34
N PRO A 302 -2.14 -16.05 20.04
CA PRO A 302 -2.32 -17.51 19.97
C PRO A 302 -3.66 -18.04 20.51
N ASN A 303 -4.40 -17.26 21.32
CA ASN A 303 -5.71 -17.68 21.83
C ASN A 303 -6.88 -17.14 21.01
N LEU A 304 -6.62 -16.34 19.95
CA LEU A 304 -7.67 -15.77 19.13
C LEU A 304 -8.36 -16.88 18.35
N LYS A 305 -9.66 -17.06 18.55
CA LYS A 305 -10.46 -18.12 17.91
C LYS A 305 -11.40 -17.59 16.83
N LEU A 306 -11.79 -16.33 16.93
CA LEU A 306 -12.71 -15.72 15.98
C LEU A 306 -12.30 -14.29 15.66
N LEU A 307 -12.12 -14.02 14.37
CA LEU A 307 -11.95 -12.68 13.82
C LEU A 307 -13.06 -12.41 12.80
N SER A 308 -14.00 -11.54 13.12
CA SER A 308 -15.11 -11.20 12.22
C SER A 308 -14.82 -9.90 11.49
N LEU A 309 -14.73 -9.96 10.16
CA LEU A 309 -14.34 -8.87 9.27
C LEU A 309 -15.31 -8.64 8.12
N HIS A 310 -16.38 -9.42 8.02
CA HIS A 310 -17.32 -9.33 6.91
C HIS A 310 -17.96 -7.95 6.79
N LEU A 311 -18.33 -7.59 5.55
CA LEU A 311 -18.90 -6.31 5.14
C LEU A 311 -17.97 -5.10 5.35
N CYS A 312 -16.66 -5.35 5.39
CA CYS A 312 -15.62 -4.32 5.34
C CYS A 312 -15.17 -4.07 3.90
N ALA A 313 -14.01 -3.42 3.72
CA ALA A 313 -13.43 -3.10 2.42
C ALA A 313 -11.91 -3.35 2.37
N LEU A 314 -11.45 -4.46 2.97
CA LEU A 314 -10.04 -4.81 3.03
C LEU A 314 -9.51 -5.27 1.65
N PRO A 315 -8.45 -4.65 1.12
CA PRO A 315 -7.87 -5.07 -0.15
C PRO A 315 -7.05 -6.37 -0.01
N ALA A 316 -6.71 -6.99 -1.13
CA ALA A 316 -6.12 -8.34 -1.18
C ALA A 316 -4.76 -8.44 -0.45
N GLU A 317 -3.95 -7.38 -0.54
CA GLU A 317 -2.68 -7.26 0.16
C GLU A 317 -2.88 -7.25 1.68
N THR A 318 -3.93 -6.61 2.18
CA THR A 318 -4.22 -6.53 3.61
C THR A 318 -4.74 -7.86 4.14
N THR A 319 -5.64 -8.54 3.41
CA THR A 319 -6.15 -9.84 3.85
C THR A 319 -5.06 -10.90 3.84
N LEU A 320 -4.13 -10.86 2.88
CA LEU A 320 -2.93 -11.72 2.86
C LEU A 320 -2.00 -11.42 4.04
N ALA A 321 -1.62 -10.15 4.24
CA ALA A 321 -0.75 -9.77 5.36
C ALA A 321 -1.35 -10.16 6.72
N LEU A 322 -2.67 -10.00 6.89
CA LEU A 322 -3.37 -10.40 8.09
C LEU A 322 -3.19 -11.90 8.38
N VAL A 323 -3.41 -12.78 7.39
CA VAL A 323 -3.29 -14.23 7.63
C VAL A 323 -1.84 -14.66 7.79
N GLU A 324 -0.88 -13.94 7.21
CA GLU A 324 0.55 -14.11 7.46
C GLU A 324 0.96 -13.74 8.89
N ASP A 325 0.24 -12.80 9.52
CA ASP A 325 0.45 -12.43 10.93
C ASP A 325 -0.22 -13.40 11.92
N LEU A 326 -1.33 -14.04 11.53
CA LEU A 326 -2.08 -14.90 12.44
C LEU A 326 -1.27 -16.10 12.95
N ALA A 327 -1.59 -16.53 14.17
CA ALA A 327 -0.96 -17.69 14.79
C ALA A 327 -1.21 -18.98 14.01
N ASP A 328 -0.23 -19.87 14.02
CA ASP A 328 -0.32 -21.18 13.36
C ASP A 328 -1.02 -22.20 14.28
N HIS A 329 -2.19 -22.64 13.84
CA HIS A 329 -3.02 -23.68 14.45
C HIS A 329 -3.27 -24.85 13.49
N GLY A 330 -2.41 -25.03 12.48
CA GLY A 330 -2.60 -26.02 11.41
C GLY A 330 -2.76 -27.45 11.94
N ALA A 331 -2.06 -27.80 13.02
CA ALA A 331 -2.13 -29.11 13.66
C ALA A 331 -3.49 -29.42 14.31
N ASP A 332 -4.26 -28.39 14.69
CA ASP A 332 -5.53 -28.51 15.41
C ASP A 332 -6.76 -28.37 14.48
N TYR A 333 -6.54 -28.27 13.16
CA TYR A 333 -7.62 -28.01 12.22
C TYR A 333 -8.61 -29.18 12.10
N ASN A 334 -9.90 -28.88 12.21
CA ASN A 334 -11.00 -29.82 11.97
C ASN A 334 -11.98 -29.21 10.96
N ALA A 335 -12.09 -29.80 9.76
CA ALA A 335 -12.93 -29.28 8.68
C ALA A 335 -14.43 -29.21 9.05
N THR A 336 -14.92 -30.15 9.86
CA THR A 336 -16.34 -30.22 10.26
C THR A 336 -16.65 -29.26 11.41
N SER A 337 -15.66 -28.96 12.24
CA SER A 337 -15.80 -28.01 13.36
C SER A 337 -14.52 -27.22 13.59
N PRO A 338 -14.22 -26.23 12.73
CA PRO A 338 -13.00 -25.45 12.86
C PRO A 338 -13.02 -24.66 14.16
N ALA A 339 -11.97 -24.81 14.99
CA ALA A 339 -11.85 -24.06 16.25
C ALA A 339 -11.49 -22.59 16.02
N TYR A 340 -10.81 -22.29 14.91
CA TYR A 340 -10.28 -20.98 14.53
C TYR A 340 -10.96 -20.51 13.24
N LYS A 341 -11.63 -19.36 13.30
CA LYS A 341 -12.54 -18.89 12.25
C LYS A 341 -12.30 -17.43 11.90
N ILE A 342 -12.46 -17.12 10.62
CA ILE A 342 -12.59 -15.76 10.13
C ILE A 342 -13.93 -15.64 9.42
N PHE A 343 -14.80 -14.74 9.88
CA PHE A 343 -15.97 -14.34 9.10
C PHE A 343 -15.50 -13.28 8.12
N ALA A 344 -15.13 -13.74 6.94
CA ALA A 344 -14.33 -13.02 5.96
C ALA A 344 -15.18 -12.26 4.95
N LEU A 345 -16.34 -12.84 4.58
CA LEU A 345 -17.30 -12.26 3.64
C LEU A 345 -18.70 -12.27 4.25
N GLY A 346 -19.59 -11.42 3.75
CA GLY A 346 -20.97 -11.47 4.17
C GLY A 346 -21.94 -10.77 3.24
N THR A 347 -23.22 -10.98 3.49
CA THR A 347 -24.31 -10.34 2.76
C THR A 347 -25.25 -9.67 3.73
N LYS A 348 -25.60 -8.42 3.44
CA LYS A 348 -26.66 -7.69 4.13
C LYS A 348 -27.27 -6.69 3.16
N VAL A 349 -28.60 -6.61 3.04
CA VAL A 349 -29.27 -5.73 2.05
C VAL A 349 -28.75 -4.28 2.10
N THR A 350 -28.39 -3.78 3.29
CA THR A 350 -27.94 -2.40 3.48
C THR A 350 -26.42 -2.21 3.38
N TYR A 351 -25.63 -3.27 3.21
CA TYR A 351 -24.17 -3.22 3.16
C TYR A 351 -23.64 -3.98 1.96
N LYS A 352 -22.63 -3.41 1.29
CA LYS A 352 -21.92 -4.09 0.22
C LYS A 352 -20.63 -4.66 0.77
N GLU A 353 -20.41 -5.96 0.58
CA GLU A 353 -19.11 -6.58 0.83
C GLU A 353 -18.04 -5.98 -0.09
N GLY A 354 -16.89 -5.65 0.49
CA GLY A 354 -15.75 -5.05 -0.20
C GLY A 354 -14.42 -5.72 0.11
N ASN A 355 -14.37 -6.70 1.02
CA ASN A 355 -13.17 -7.46 1.28
C ASN A 355 -12.78 -8.30 0.06
N VAL A 356 -11.48 -8.33 -0.24
CA VAL A 356 -10.90 -9.14 -1.30
C VAL A 356 -10.01 -10.21 -0.66
N TRP A 357 -10.40 -11.47 -0.79
CA TRP A 357 -9.63 -12.62 -0.30
C TRP A 357 -9.04 -13.37 -1.49
N SER A 358 -7.72 -13.27 -1.67
CA SER A 358 -7.03 -13.97 -2.75
C SER A 358 -6.93 -15.47 -2.46
N PRO A 359 -6.79 -16.32 -3.51
CA PRO A 359 -6.54 -17.75 -3.31
C PRO A 359 -5.29 -18.03 -2.45
N LYS A 360 -4.23 -17.21 -2.57
CA LYS A 360 -3.06 -17.27 -1.68
C LYS A 360 -3.41 -16.98 -0.22
N ALA A 361 -4.19 -15.93 0.07
CA ALA A 361 -4.62 -15.63 1.44
C ALA A 361 -5.47 -16.78 2.02
N ALA A 362 -6.36 -17.38 1.22
CA ALA A 362 -7.14 -18.54 1.61
C ALA A 362 -6.26 -19.75 1.93
N SER A 363 -5.27 -20.05 1.08
CA SER A 363 -4.33 -21.14 1.29
C SER A 363 -3.50 -20.96 2.56
N VAL A 364 -2.94 -19.76 2.79
CA VAL A 364 -2.16 -19.43 3.99
C VAL A 364 -3.03 -19.53 5.25
N ALA A 365 -4.25 -19.00 5.22
CA ALA A 365 -5.20 -19.13 6.33
C ALA A 365 -5.45 -20.61 6.67
N ARG A 366 -5.76 -21.41 5.65
CA ARG A 366 -6.07 -22.82 5.80
C ARG A 366 -4.88 -23.63 6.31
N ARG A 367 -3.67 -23.35 5.81
CA ARG A 367 -2.40 -23.93 6.28
C ARG A 367 -2.21 -23.69 7.77
N LYS A 368 -2.46 -22.46 8.23
CA LYS A 368 -2.38 -22.06 9.64
C LYS A 368 -3.60 -22.47 10.47
N GLY A 369 -4.51 -23.27 9.93
CA GLY A 369 -5.66 -23.79 10.68
C GLY A 369 -6.83 -22.81 10.83
N TRP A 370 -6.87 -21.71 10.08
CA TRP A 370 -7.98 -20.76 10.06
C TRP A 370 -8.98 -21.10 8.95
N ALA A 371 -10.25 -21.22 9.32
CA ALA A 371 -11.33 -21.41 8.36
C ALA A 371 -11.98 -20.08 7.96
N LEU A 372 -12.03 -19.80 6.65
CA LEU A 372 -12.70 -18.63 6.09
C LEU A 372 -14.18 -18.93 5.81
N PHE A 373 -15.06 -18.13 6.38
CA PHE A 373 -16.51 -18.26 6.25
C PHE A 373 -17.15 -17.00 5.69
N SER A 374 -18.21 -17.21 4.90
CA SER A 374 -19.18 -16.19 4.55
C SER A 374 -20.38 -16.23 5.51
N LYS A 375 -20.97 -15.08 5.80
CA LYS A 375 -22.14 -14.98 6.69
C LYS A 375 -23.23 -14.11 6.06
N ASN A 376 -24.43 -14.68 5.92
CA ASN A 376 -25.61 -13.90 5.58
C ASN A 376 -26.19 -13.30 6.87
N GLU A 377 -26.32 -11.97 6.95
CA GLU A 377 -26.90 -11.29 8.11
C GLU A 377 -28.40 -11.00 7.95
N ASP A 378 -28.96 -11.18 6.75
CA ASP A 378 -30.40 -11.06 6.50
C ASP A 378 -31.16 -12.37 6.80
N GLU A 379 -30.45 -13.49 6.85
CA GLU A 379 -30.99 -14.81 7.10
C GLU A 379 -30.34 -15.44 8.35
N TYR A 380 -31.13 -16.20 9.13
CA TYR A 380 -30.60 -16.98 10.25
C TYR A 380 -29.97 -18.30 9.75
N GLY A 381 -28.99 -18.19 8.88
CA GLY A 381 -28.20 -19.31 8.35
C GLY A 381 -26.89 -19.51 9.10
N GLU A 382 -26.40 -20.75 9.11
CA GLU A 382 -25.03 -21.02 9.57
C GLU A 382 -24.02 -20.42 8.57
N PRO A 383 -22.89 -19.86 9.04
CA PRO A 383 -21.83 -19.40 8.16
C PRO A 383 -21.33 -20.52 7.25
N THR A 384 -21.12 -20.23 5.96
CA THR A 384 -20.69 -21.21 4.95
C THR A 384 -19.22 -21.01 4.57
N PRO A 385 -18.43 -22.08 4.37
CA PRO A 385 -17.06 -21.94 3.89
C PRO A 385 -17.00 -21.17 2.56
N ILE A 386 -15.99 -20.30 2.39
CA ILE A 386 -15.82 -19.51 1.16
C ILE A 386 -15.09 -20.33 0.07
N PHE A 387 -14.15 -21.17 0.48
CA PHE A 387 -13.31 -21.97 -0.41
C PHE A 387 -13.41 -23.44 -0.05
N GLU A 388 -13.46 -24.27 -1.08
CA GLU A 388 -13.08 -25.68 -0.99
C GLU A 388 -11.59 -25.81 -1.30
N TYR A 389 -10.94 -26.85 -0.77
CA TYR A 389 -9.49 -27.02 -0.90
C TYR A 389 -9.16 -28.39 -1.48
N ALA A 390 -8.12 -28.46 -2.29
CA ALA A 390 -7.53 -29.68 -2.80
C ALA A 390 -6.02 -29.68 -2.60
N LYS A 391 -5.46 -30.87 -2.55
CA LYS A 391 -4.02 -31.08 -2.43
C LYS A 391 -3.39 -31.15 -3.81
N VAL A 392 -2.36 -30.34 -4.02
CA VAL A 392 -1.41 -30.53 -5.11
C VAL A 392 -0.18 -31.27 -4.60
N THR A 393 0.20 -32.32 -5.30
CA THR A 393 1.44 -33.07 -5.05
C THR A 393 2.30 -33.01 -6.28
N ILE A 394 3.55 -32.59 -6.11
CA ILE A 394 4.53 -32.59 -7.19
C ILE A 394 5.44 -33.79 -6.98
N GLU A 395 5.53 -34.67 -7.98
CA GLU A 395 6.46 -35.79 -7.95
C GLU A 395 7.91 -35.29 -7.96
N GLU A 396 8.81 -35.99 -7.26
CA GLU A 396 10.23 -35.65 -7.35
C GLU A 396 10.68 -35.76 -8.81
N THR A 397 11.31 -34.69 -9.28
CA THR A 397 11.79 -34.58 -10.64
C THR A 397 13.30 -34.76 -10.65
N GLU A 398 13.80 -35.55 -11.60
CA GLU A 398 15.23 -35.61 -11.87
C GLU A 398 15.55 -34.53 -12.91
N HIS A 399 16.67 -33.82 -12.72
CA HIS A 399 17.18 -32.86 -13.70
C HIS A 399 16.33 -31.60 -13.94
N GLY A 400 15.54 -31.21 -12.95
CA GLY A 400 14.81 -29.94 -12.92
C GLY A 400 13.99 -29.81 -11.65
N THR A 401 13.27 -28.70 -11.51
CA THR A 401 12.32 -28.48 -10.40
C THR A 401 11.00 -27.93 -10.91
N ILE A 402 9.91 -28.25 -10.23
CA ILE A 402 8.58 -27.71 -10.48
C ILE A 402 8.08 -26.98 -9.23
N ALA A 403 7.50 -25.80 -9.42
CA ALA A 403 6.83 -25.00 -8.39
C ALA A 403 5.48 -24.48 -8.92
N ILE A 404 4.67 -23.89 -8.04
CA ILE A 404 3.43 -23.21 -8.39
C ILE A 404 3.64 -21.72 -8.13
N GLU A 405 3.39 -20.87 -9.13
CA GLU A 405 3.69 -19.44 -9.05
C GLU A 405 2.96 -18.77 -7.88
N GLY A 406 3.72 -18.13 -6.97
CA GLY A 406 3.17 -17.44 -5.80
C GLY A 406 2.84 -18.32 -4.59
N TYR A 407 3.06 -19.64 -4.67
CA TYR A 407 2.76 -20.58 -3.58
C TYR A 407 4.01 -21.28 -3.07
N ASP A 408 4.12 -21.33 -1.74
CA ASP A 408 5.20 -22.06 -1.07
C ASP A 408 4.84 -23.55 -1.02
N LYS A 409 5.83 -24.41 -0.84
CA LYS A 409 5.61 -25.87 -0.80
C LYS A 409 4.63 -26.30 0.28
N GLU A 410 4.60 -25.57 1.39
CA GLU A 410 3.71 -25.79 2.51
C GLU A 410 2.24 -25.46 2.19
N ASP A 411 1.99 -24.64 1.16
CA ASP A 411 0.64 -24.25 0.73
C ASP A 411 0.00 -25.32 -0.17
N TRP A 412 0.79 -26.13 -0.88
CA TRP A 412 0.31 -27.11 -1.86
C TRP A 412 -0.75 -28.10 -1.32
N PRO A 413 -0.74 -28.52 -0.04
CA PRO A 413 -1.81 -29.33 0.52
C PRO A 413 -3.15 -28.62 0.75
N PHE A 414 -3.19 -27.30 0.57
CA PHE A 414 -4.28 -26.42 0.97
C PHE A 414 -4.61 -25.41 -0.15
N MET A 415 -4.71 -25.87 -1.39
CA MET A 415 -4.94 -25.01 -2.55
C MET A 415 -6.44 -24.84 -2.82
N PRO A 416 -6.96 -23.61 -2.94
CA PRO A 416 -8.38 -23.38 -3.28
C PRO A 416 -8.81 -24.04 -4.60
N GLN A 417 -9.96 -24.73 -4.59
CA GLN A 417 -10.55 -25.31 -5.80
C GLN A 417 -11.28 -24.26 -6.66
N GLY A 418 -11.45 -24.57 -7.95
CA GLY A 418 -12.12 -23.71 -8.93
C GLY A 418 -11.23 -22.59 -9.51
N GLU A 419 -9.97 -22.54 -9.07
CA GLU A 419 -8.98 -21.56 -9.51
C GLU A 419 -8.02 -22.14 -10.56
N THR A 420 -7.43 -21.27 -11.38
CA THR A 420 -6.36 -21.61 -12.31
C THR A 420 -5.00 -21.30 -11.68
N TYR A 421 -4.09 -22.27 -11.72
CA TYR A 421 -2.75 -22.17 -11.16
C TYR A 421 -1.69 -22.28 -12.25
N LYS A 422 -0.65 -21.44 -12.15
CA LYS A 422 0.51 -21.45 -13.05
C LYS A 422 1.64 -22.28 -12.46
N VAL A 423 2.25 -23.10 -13.31
CA VAL A 423 3.35 -24.00 -12.97
C VAL A 423 4.66 -23.36 -13.45
N LEU A 424 5.63 -23.27 -12.55
CA LEU A 424 6.98 -22.83 -12.87
C LEU A 424 7.86 -24.06 -12.99
N ALA A 425 8.34 -24.37 -14.19
CA ALA A 425 9.29 -25.43 -14.43
C ALA A 425 10.70 -24.86 -14.66
N THR A 426 11.69 -25.40 -13.98
CA THR A 426 13.09 -24.94 -14.06
C THR A 426 14.00 -26.13 -14.32
N PRO A 427 14.40 -26.37 -15.58
CA PRO A 427 15.34 -27.45 -15.92
C PRO A 427 16.73 -27.23 -15.30
N GLU A 428 17.43 -28.31 -14.97
CA GLU A 428 18.87 -28.27 -14.70
C GLU A 428 19.65 -28.02 -16.01
N ALA A 429 20.86 -27.48 -15.90
CA ALA A 429 21.68 -27.18 -17.07
C ALA A 429 21.92 -28.41 -17.98
N GLY A 430 21.59 -28.29 -19.27
CA GLY A 430 21.70 -29.37 -20.26
C GLY A 430 20.51 -30.32 -20.31
N TYR A 431 19.39 -29.95 -19.68
CA TYR A 431 18.12 -30.64 -19.75
C TYR A 431 17.01 -29.64 -20.13
N GLU A 432 15.95 -30.13 -20.74
CA GLU A 432 14.75 -29.35 -21.08
C GLU A 432 13.50 -30.09 -20.60
N LEU A 433 12.45 -29.33 -20.29
CA LEU A 433 11.15 -29.90 -19.94
C LEU A 433 10.56 -30.58 -21.18
N GLN A 434 10.30 -31.87 -21.09
CA GLN A 434 9.75 -32.68 -22.19
C GLN A 434 8.30 -33.06 -21.99
N GLU A 435 7.88 -33.16 -20.73
CA GLU A 435 6.53 -33.57 -20.37
C GLU A 435 6.17 -32.86 -19.09
N LEU A 436 4.97 -32.30 -19.03
CA LEU A 436 4.38 -31.74 -17.83
C LEU A 436 2.91 -32.13 -17.78
N LYS A 437 2.51 -32.83 -16.74
CA LYS A 437 1.16 -33.37 -16.60
C LYS A 437 0.56 -33.09 -15.25
N VAL A 438 -0.76 -32.94 -15.23
CA VAL A 438 -1.60 -32.93 -14.02
C VAL A 438 -2.57 -34.10 -14.14
N ASN A 439 -2.52 -35.08 -13.22
CA ASN A 439 -3.44 -36.24 -13.22
C ASN A 439 -3.55 -36.96 -14.59
N ASP A 440 -2.45 -37.05 -15.33
CA ASP A 440 -2.32 -37.59 -16.70
C ASP A 440 -2.67 -36.63 -17.86
N ASP A 441 -3.30 -35.48 -17.58
CA ASP A 441 -3.57 -34.45 -18.59
C ASP A 441 -2.32 -33.62 -18.88
N ASP A 442 -2.00 -33.45 -20.16
CA ASP A 442 -0.87 -32.66 -20.63
C ASP A 442 -1.14 -31.16 -20.47
N ILE A 443 -0.25 -30.48 -19.75
CA ILE A 443 -0.29 -29.03 -19.51
C ILE A 443 1.02 -28.35 -19.95
N LEU A 444 1.84 -29.05 -20.74
CA LEU A 444 3.16 -28.57 -21.16
C LEU A 444 3.08 -27.28 -21.98
N GLU A 445 2.04 -27.12 -22.79
CA GLU A 445 1.88 -25.95 -23.67
C GLU A 445 1.47 -24.68 -22.89
N ASP A 446 0.50 -24.81 -21.98
CA ASP A 446 -0.06 -23.66 -21.27
C ASP A 446 0.71 -23.34 -19.98
N LEU A 447 1.36 -24.34 -19.37
CA LEU A 447 1.94 -24.27 -18.02
C LEU A 447 0.93 -23.82 -16.95
N GLU A 448 -0.36 -24.04 -17.18
CA GLU A 448 -1.43 -23.73 -16.23
C GLU A 448 -2.40 -24.90 -16.11
N PHE A 449 -3.05 -25.02 -14.95
CA PHE A 449 -4.11 -26.01 -14.76
C PHE A 449 -5.20 -25.48 -13.84
N GLN A 450 -6.44 -25.95 -14.05
CA GLN A 450 -7.55 -25.70 -13.13
C GLN A 450 -7.60 -26.81 -12.08
N LEU A 451 -7.73 -26.42 -10.81
CA LEU A 451 -7.79 -27.37 -9.69
C LEU A 451 -9.22 -27.63 -9.27
N PHE A 452 -9.70 -28.86 -9.42
CA PHE A 452 -11.03 -29.29 -8.98
C PHE A 452 -11.00 -30.43 -7.96
N GLU A 453 -9.90 -31.14 -7.85
CA GLU A 453 -9.71 -32.26 -6.92
C GLU A 453 -8.22 -32.40 -6.59
N ASP A 454 -7.88 -33.35 -5.71
CA ASP A 454 -6.48 -33.63 -5.41
C ASP A 454 -5.72 -33.97 -6.71
N SER A 455 -4.65 -33.24 -6.96
CA SER A 455 -3.91 -33.29 -8.22
C SER A 455 -2.46 -33.65 -8.02
N LYS A 456 -1.94 -34.50 -8.91
CA LYS A 456 -0.52 -34.85 -8.98
C LYS A 456 0.09 -34.20 -10.22
N ILE A 457 1.10 -33.37 -10.01
CA ILE A 457 1.95 -32.83 -11.08
C ILE A 457 3.14 -33.76 -11.27
N THR A 458 3.39 -34.17 -12.50
CA THR A 458 4.56 -34.94 -12.91
C THR A 458 5.26 -34.21 -14.04
N ALA A 459 6.59 -34.17 -14.00
CA ALA A 459 7.38 -33.60 -15.08
C ALA A 459 8.55 -34.49 -15.43
N THR A 460 8.88 -34.54 -16.72
CA THR A 460 10.05 -35.24 -17.23
C THR A 460 11.00 -34.24 -17.85
N PHE A 461 12.23 -34.20 -17.38
CA PHE A 461 13.31 -33.43 -17.99
C PHE A 461 14.23 -34.37 -18.76
N ALA A 462 14.48 -34.09 -20.04
CA ALA A 462 15.40 -34.91 -20.84
C ALA A 462 16.63 -34.11 -21.25
N LYS A 463 17.74 -34.83 -21.38
CA LYS A 463 19.03 -34.28 -21.77
C LYS A 463 18.93 -33.77 -23.21
N THR A 464 19.32 -32.52 -23.44
CA THR A 464 19.38 -31.97 -24.80
C THR A 464 20.33 -32.81 -25.66
N ALA A 465 19.84 -33.31 -26.81
CA ALA A 465 20.66 -34.12 -27.70
C ALA A 465 21.85 -33.29 -28.22
N PRO A 466 23.06 -33.88 -28.37
CA PRO A 466 24.17 -33.17 -29.00
C PRO A 466 23.79 -32.88 -30.45
N VAL A 467 23.67 -31.61 -30.80
CA VAL A 467 23.43 -31.18 -32.17
C VAL A 467 24.71 -31.41 -32.97
N THR A 468 24.81 -32.56 -33.65
CA THR A 468 25.77 -32.79 -34.74
C THR A 468 25.21 -32.25 -36.04
N TYR A 469 25.84 -31.21 -36.59
CA TYR A 469 25.57 -30.76 -37.95
C TYR A 469 26.36 -31.62 -38.95
N GLU A 470 25.65 -32.44 -39.74
CA GLU A 470 26.18 -33.02 -40.99
C GLU A 470 25.90 -32.07 -42.16
N TYR A 471 26.95 -31.62 -42.86
CA TYR A 471 26.82 -30.81 -44.08
C TYR A 471 26.90 -31.69 -45.33
N TYR A 472 25.91 -31.56 -46.22
CA TYR A 472 26.01 -32.00 -47.61
C TYR A 472 26.59 -30.87 -48.46
N LEU A 473 27.66 -31.21 -49.19
CA LEU A 473 28.44 -30.31 -50.03
C LEU A 473 27.82 -30.26 -51.44
N THR A 474 27.23 -29.13 -51.84
CA THR A 474 27.04 -28.79 -53.26
C THR A 474 27.89 -27.57 -53.62
N LYS A 475 28.81 -27.82 -54.55
CA LYS A 475 29.76 -26.88 -55.12
C LYS A 475 29.01 -25.73 -55.82
N VAL A 476 29.25 -24.49 -55.41
CA VAL A 476 28.94 -23.28 -56.19
C VAL A 476 30.25 -22.51 -56.38
N GLU A 477 30.66 -22.33 -57.63
CA GLU A 477 31.80 -21.49 -57.99
C GLU A 477 31.39 -20.00 -58.07
N PRO A 478 32.32 -19.07 -57.84
CA PRO A 478 31.99 -17.68 -57.55
C PRO A 478 31.62 -16.88 -58.80
N THR A 479 30.56 -16.09 -58.65
CA THR A 479 30.18 -14.97 -59.53
C THR A 479 29.86 -13.83 -58.57
N VAL A 480 30.74 -12.89 -58.20
CA VAL A 480 31.17 -11.70 -58.95
C VAL A 480 32.33 -11.01 -58.18
N ALA A 481 33.23 -10.30 -58.87
CA ALA A 481 34.47 -9.70 -58.37
C ALA A 481 34.37 -8.27 -57.79
N THR A 482 33.54 -8.01 -56.77
CA THR A 482 33.37 -6.62 -56.22
C THR A 482 33.29 -6.49 -54.70
N ALA A 483 33.58 -7.52 -53.90
CA ALA A 483 33.46 -7.44 -52.44
C ALA A 483 34.59 -6.59 -51.80
N THR A 484 34.23 -5.75 -50.82
CA THR A 484 35.18 -4.98 -49.99
C THR A 484 35.98 -5.94 -49.10
N VAL A 485 37.32 -5.83 -49.14
CA VAL A 485 38.28 -6.59 -48.35
C VAL A 485 38.67 -5.79 -47.10
N TYR A 486 38.52 -6.39 -45.92
CA TYR A 486 38.92 -5.79 -44.65
C TYR A 486 40.26 -6.35 -44.18
N THR A 487 41.18 -5.48 -43.75
CA THR A 487 42.48 -5.84 -43.18
C THR A 487 42.58 -5.29 -41.76
N TYR A 488 42.92 -6.15 -40.79
CA TYR A 488 43.02 -5.80 -39.37
C TYR A 488 44.48 -5.80 -38.93
N GLY A 489 44.90 -4.76 -38.22
CA GLY A 489 46.20 -4.64 -37.57
C GLY A 489 46.09 -4.91 -36.07
N TYR A 490 47.02 -5.69 -35.55
CA TYR A 490 47.12 -6.01 -34.13
C TYR A 490 48.50 -5.59 -33.60
N ASP A 491 48.55 -5.13 -32.34
CA ASP A 491 49.81 -4.84 -31.66
C ASP A 491 50.52 -6.11 -31.16
N GLU A 492 51.68 -5.94 -30.51
CA GLU A 492 52.47 -7.03 -29.93
C GLU A 492 51.73 -7.85 -28.85
N ASN A 493 50.68 -7.29 -28.25
CA ASN A 493 49.81 -7.95 -27.28
C ASN A 493 48.55 -8.56 -27.91
N LYS A 494 48.48 -8.59 -29.25
CA LYS A 494 47.32 -9.04 -30.04
C LYS A 494 46.06 -8.21 -29.79
N LYS A 495 46.17 -6.98 -29.31
CA LYS A 495 45.05 -6.05 -29.25
C LYS A 495 44.85 -5.43 -30.63
N TRP A 496 43.60 -5.27 -31.01
CA TRP A 496 43.24 -4.69 -32.30
C TRP A 496 43.51 -3.18 -32.28
N VAL A 497 44.40 -2.72 -33.16
CA VAL A 497 44.83 -1.31 -33.20
C VAL A 497 44.47 -0.59 -34.49
N SER A 498 44.11 -1.32 -35.56
CA SER A 498 43.64 -0.67 -36.80
C SER A 498 42.80 -1.57 -37.69
N ARG A 499 41.93 -0.98 -38.53
CA ARG A 499 41.19 -1.67 -39.60
C ARG A 499 41.21 -0.83 -40.87
N THR A 500 41.58 -1.43 -42.01
CA THR A 500 41.48 -0.82 -43.34
C THR A 500 40.45 -1.58 -44.17
N ALA A 501 39.47 -0.87 -44.73
CA ALA A 501 38.52 -1.43 -45.70
C ALA A 501 38.95 -1.03 -47.13
N MET A 502 39.07 -2.00 -48.04
CA MET A 502 39.48 -1.80 -49.43
C MET A 502 38.43 -2.35 -50.39
N LYS A 503 38.04 -1.60 -51.41
CA LYS A 503 37.14 -2.09 -52.47
C LYS A 503 37.83 -3.19 -53.28
N GLY A 504 37.04 -3.97 -54.03
CA GLY A 504 37.55 -5.04 -54.90
C GLY A 504 38.55 -4.58 -55.98
N ASP A 505 38.67 -3.27 -56.24
CA ASP A 505 39.66 -2.65 -57.13
C ASP A 505 40.96 -2.20 -56.42
N GLY A 506 41.07 -2.42 -55.11
CA GLY A 506 42.22 -2.03 -54.28
C GLY A 506 42.15 -0.63 -53.67
N THR A 507 41.07 0.13 -53.91
CA THR A 507 40.90 1.48 -53.35
C THR A 507 40.53 1.42 -51.86
N VAL A 508 41.23 2.18 -51.00
CA VAL A 508 40.88 2.27 -49.56
C VAL A 508 39.61 3.10 -49.39
N GLU A 509 38.63 2.55 -48.67
CA GLU A 509 37.32 3.17 -48.40
C GLU A 509 37.27 3.80 -46.99
N SER A 510 37.88 3.14 -46.01
CA SER A 510 38.00 3.67 -44.65
C SER A 510 39.24 3.12 -43.95
N ARG A 511 39.78 3.90 -43.01
CA ARG A 511 40.83 3.46 -42.10
C ARG A 511 40.49 3.90 -40.67
N ASN A 512 40.49 2.94 -39.76
CA ASN A 512 40.23 3.14 -38.33
C ASN A 512 41.52 2.86 -37.57
N ASP A 513 41.86 3.72 -36.63
CA ASP A 513 43.02 3.56 -35.74
C ASP A 513 42.55 3.72 -34.28
N ILE A 514 42.97 2.80 -33.41
CA ILE A 514 42.56 2.72 -32.00
C ILE A 514 43.79 2.83 -31.12
N ARG A 515 43.71 3.69 -30.11
CA ARG A 515 44.76 3.88 -29.10
C ARG A 515 44.26 3.46 -27.74
N TYR A 516 45.18 2.93 -26.94
CA TYR A 516 44.91 2.48 -25.59
C TYR A 516 45.74 3.27 -24.57
N ASP A 517 45.19 3.48 -23.37
CA ASP A 517 45.89 4.02 -22.21
C ASP A 517 46.84 2.98 -21.56
N GLU A 518 47.57 3.38 -20.51
CA GLU A 518 48.53 2.51 -19.80
C GLU A 518 47.86 1.28 -19.15
N GLU A 519 46.57 1.38 -18.81
CA GLU A 519 45.74 0.30 -18.28
C GLU A 519 45.13 -0.59 -19.38
N GLY A 520 45.31 -0.22 -20.65
CA GLY A 520 44.89 -0.99 -21.80
C GLY A 520 43.44 -0.80 -22.24
N ARG A 521 42.80 0.30 -21.84
CA ARG A 521 41.45 0.76 -22.26
C ARG A 521 41.57 1.75 -23.41
N ILE A 522 40.53 1.89 -24.23
CA ILE A 522 40.58 2.78 -25.40
C ILE A 522 40.66 4.25 -24.93
N SER A 523 41.70 4.96 -25.35
CA SER A 523 41.87 6.40 -25.10
C SER A 523 41.33 7.24 -26.25
N ASP A 524 41.56 6.79 -27.48
CA ASP A 524 41.20 7.52 -28.70
C ASP A 524 40.82 6.56 -29.82
N ILE A 525 39.87 7.01 -30.65
CA ILE A 525 39.56 6.35 -31.94
C ILE A 525 39.62 7.41 -33.02
N ASP A 526 40.39 7.13 -34.06
CA ASP A 526 40.40 7.91 -35.28
C ASP A 526 39.75 7.13 -36.41
N ILE A 527 38.87 7.79 -37.15
CA ILE A 527 38.22 7.22 -38.32
C ILE A 527 38.43 8.17 -39.49
N THR A 528 39.19 7.69 -40.47
CA THR A 528 39.41 8.37 -41.74
C THR A 528 38.46 7.79 -42.79
N LEU A 529 37.61 8.64 -43.36
CA LEU A 529 36.53 8.27 -44.28
C LEU A 529 36.63 9.09 -45.57
N ALA A 530 36.04 8.54 -46.64
CA ALA A 530 35.93 9.15 -47.96
C ALA A 530 37.30 9.48 -48.60
N TYR A 531 37.72 8.67 -49.56
CA TYR A 531 38.97 8.87 -50.30
C TYR A 531 38.65 9.42 -51.69
N ASP A 532 39.12 10.63 -52.00
CA ASP A 532 39.07 11.22 -53.35
C ASP A 532 40.45 11.10 -54.02
N ASN A 533 40.50 10.48 -55.20
CA ASN A 533 41.75 10.15 -55.91
C ASN A 533 42.82 9.45 -55.04
N GLY A 534 42.39 8.61 -54.09
CA GLY A 534 43.28 7.89 -53.17
C GLY A 534 43.78 8.69 -51.96
N LYS A 535 43.23 9.89 -51.71
CA LYS A 535 43.55 10.73 -50.54
C LYS A 535 42.31 10.96 -49.66
N PRO A 536 42.42 10.99 -48.33
CA PRO A 536 41.24 11.15 -47.48
C PRO A 536 40.69 12.58 -47.45
N SER A 537 39.36 12.72 -47.38
CA SER A 537 38.65 14.00 -47.35
C SER A 537 37.84 14.25 -46.07
N MET A 538 37.57 13.22 -45.24
CA MET A 538 36.87 13.34 -43.96
C MET A 538 37.57 12.57 -42.82
N PHE A 539 37.54 13.15 -41.62
CA PHE A 539 38.19 12.58 -40.43
C PHE A 539 37.32 12.79 -39.19
N THR A 540 37.13 11.73 -38.39
CA THR A 540 36.43 11.79 -37.11
C THR A 540 37.34 11.31 -35.99
N HIS A 541 37.41 12.07 -34.92
CA HIS A 541 38.19 11.79 -33.72
C HIS A 541 37.28 11.64 -32.50
N TYR A 542 37.46 10.56 -31.76
CA TYR A 542 36.76 10.27 -30.51
C TYR A 542 37.77 10.27 -29.39
N THR A 543 37.46 10.99 -28.30
CA THR A 543 38.30 11.06 -27.10
C THR A 543 37.54 10.44 -25.93
N TYR A 544 38.23 9.59 -25.17
CA TYR A 544 37.73 8.93 -23.98
C TYR A 544 38.52 9.36 -22.74
N ASP A 545 37.88 9.35 -21.58
CA ASP A 545 38.54 9.61 -20.30
C ASP A 545 39.20 8.35 -19.70
N ASP A 546 39.85 8.54 -18.55
CA ASP A 546 40.49 7.49 -17.75
C ASP A 546 39.50 6.50 -17.10
N GLN A 547 38.21 6.56 -17.43
CA GLN A 547 37.20 5.57 -17.07
C GLN A 547 36.59 4.89 -18.31
N GLY A 548 37.10 5.19 -19.52
CA GLY A 548 36.62 4.64 -20.78
C GLY A 548 35.32 5.28 -21.28
N ARG A 549 34.95 6.47 -20.79
CA ARG A 549 33.73 7.20 -21.20
C ARG A 549 34.07 8.20 -22.29
N MET A 550 33.25 8.29 -23.32
CA MET A 550 33.44 9.27 -24.41
C MET A 550 33.19 10.68 -23.87
N VAL A 551 34.21 11.54 -23.94
CA VAL A 551 34.13 12.94 -23.46
C VAL A 551 34.03 13.95 -24.59
N ARG A 552 34.47 13.57 -25.80
CA ARG A 552 34.40 14.43 -26.98
C ARG A 552 34.33 13.63 -28.26
N ARG A 553 33.56 14.13 -29.24
CA ARG A 553 33.60 13.67 -30.62
C ARG A 553 33.77 14.87 -31.54
N GLN A 554 34.81 14.84 -32.38
CA GLN A 554 35.13 15.91 -33.32
C GLN A 554 35.15 15.37 -34.75
N MET A 555 34.40 16.00 -35.65
CA MET A 555 34.40 15.68 -37.08
C MET A 555 35.02 16.80 -37.90
N LYS A 556 35.96 16.49 -38.79
CA LYS A 556 36.71 17.44 -39.63
C LYS A 556 36.54 17.09 -41.11
N LEU A 557 36.48 18.13 -41.94
CA LEU A 557 36.50 18.04 -43.40
C LEU A 557 37.71 18.80 -43.94
N PHE A 558 38.37 18.24 -44.96
CA PHE A 558 39.53 18.84 -45.61
C PHE A 558 39.14 19.40 -46.97
N THR A 559 39.52 20.66 -47.25
CA THR A 559 39.12 21.39 -48.46
C THR A 559 40.10 21.27 -49.63
N THR A 560 41.28 20.70 -49.40
CA THR A 560 42.26 20.34 -50.44
C THR A 560 42.91 19.01 -50.07
N ASP A 561 43.21 18.19 -51.10
CA ASP A 561 44.00 16.95 -51.02
C ASP A 561 44.97 16.97 -49.85
N MET A 562 44.96 15.93 -49.00
CA MET A 562 46.06 15.67 -48.06
C MET A 562 47.38 15.50 -48.83
N ALA A 563 48.01 16.62 -49.20
CA ALA A 563 49.36 16.62 -49.72
C ALA A 563 50.28 16.52 -48.50
N ASP A 564 50.79 15.31 -48.29
CA ASP A 564 51.92 14.97 -47.45
C ASP A 564 51.72 14.98 -45.92
N THR A 565 50.59 14.49 -45.41
CA THR A 565 50.58 13.97 -44.03
C THR A 565 51.34 12.66 -43.98
N LYS A 566 52.57 12.69 -43.44
CA LYS A 566 53.33 11.47 -43.14
C LYS A 566 52.82 10.87 -41.84
N ILE A 567 51.91 9.91 -41.96
CA ILE A 567 51.61 8.96 -40.88
C ILE A 567 52.78 7.97 -40.86
N ALA A 568 53.66 8.13 -39.89
CA ALA A 568 54.74 7.17 -39.68
C ALA A 568 54.25 6.12 -38.67
N TYR A 569 54.17 4.88 -39.13
CA TYR A 569 53.96 3.73 -38.25
C TYR A 569 55.27 3.45 -37.53
N ARG A 570 55.28 3.58 -36.21
CA ARG A 570 56.38 3.04 -35.43
C ARG A 570 56.34 1.51 -35.49
N PRO A 571 57.49 0.82 -35.42
CA PRO A 571 57.55 -0.65 -35.43
C PRO A 571 56.77 -1.32 -34.29
N ASP A 572 56.43 -0.57 -33.23
CA ASP A 572 55.61 -0.98 -32.09
C ASP A 572 54.10 -0.81 -32.33
N GLY A 573 53.68 -0.33 -33.50
CA GLY A 573 52.28 -0.13 -33.85
C GLY A 573 51.68 1.22 -33.44
N GLN A 574 52.45 2.11 -32.80
CA GLN A 574 51.98 3.47 -32.49
C GLN A 574 52.14 4.44 -33.67
N ILE A 575 51.27 5.46 -33.72
CA ILE A 575 51.27 6.50 -34.77
C ILE A 575 51.81 7.81 -34.21
N ASP A 576 52.81 8.38 -34.88
CA ASP A 576 53.22 9.77 -34.63
C ASP A 576 52.40 10.74 -35.49
N TYR A 577 51.78 11.74 -34.86
CA TYR A 577 51.06 12.82 -35.53
C TYR A 577 51.91 14.09 -35.57
N TRP A 578 52.00 14.73 -36.74
CA TRP A 578 52.38 16.13 -36.86
C TRP A 578 51.15 16.94 -37.25
N THR A 579 50.79 17.95 -36.45
CA THR A 579 49.64 18.83 -36.73
C THR A 579 50.03 19.90 -37.73
N GLU A 580 49.23 20.13 -38.80
CA GLU A 580 49.21 21.47 -39.42
C GLU A 580 47.96 21.90 -40.24
N GLN A 581 47.47 23.08 -39.84
CA GLN A 581 46.85 24.24 -40.51
C GLN A 581 45.66 24.20 -41.51
N SER A 582 45.31 23.12 -42.22
CA SER A 582 44.25 23.20 -43.27
C SER A 582 42.91 22.50 -42.96
N ALA A 583 42.76 21.83 -41.82
CA ALA A 583 41.54 21.12 -41.43
C ALA A 583 40.50 22.07 -40.79
N LYS A 584 39.24 22.07 -41.26
CA LYS A 584 38.13 22.75 -40.57
C LYS A 584 37.25 21.75 -39.81
N VAL A 585 36.90 22.06 -38.56
CA VAL A 585 35.97 21.26 -37.73
C VAL A 585 34.54 21.52 -38.19
N MET A 586 33.82 20.47 -38.58
CA MET A 586 32.42 20.55 -39.00
C MET A 586 31.45 20.44 -37.85
N ASN A 587 31.63 19.46 -36.96
CA ASN A 587 30.79 19.30 -35.77
C ASN A 587 31.67 18.92 -34.58
N ASP A 588 31.40 19.54 -33.43
CA ASP A 588 32.05 19.24 -32.16
C ASP A 588 30.98 18.94 -31.11
N TYR A 589 31.05 17.74 -30.53
CA TYR A 589 30.11 17.26 -29.53
C TYR A 589 30.86 17.11 -28.21
N ILE A 590 30.33 17.74 -27.16
CA ILE A 590 30.95 17.79 -25.84
C ILE A 590 30.02 17.13 -24.84
N TYR A 591 30.56 16.20 -24.06
CA TYR A 591 29.84 15.44 -23.05
C TYR A 591 30.32 15.84 -21.64
N ASN A 592 29.46 15.72 -20.64
CA ASN A 592 29.84 15.90 -19.24
C ASN A 592 30.51 14.63 -18.66
N ASP A 593 30.93 14.74 -17.39
CA ASP A 593 31.51 13.65 -16.59
C ASP A 593 30.55 12.47 -16.32
N LYS A 594 29.28 12.56 -16.73
CA LYS A 594 28.29 11.47 -16.68
C LYS A 594 27.99 10.88 -18.06
N GLY A 595 28.72 11.28 -19.11
CA GLY A 595 28.52 10.83 -20.49
C GLY A 595 27.29 11.43 -21.18
N GLN A 596 26.73 12.51 -20.64
CA GLN A 596 25.56 13.18 -21.20
C GLN A 596 26.01 14.31 -22.14
N LEU A 597 25.39 14.43 -23.31
CA LEU A 597 25.68 15.50 -24.27
C LEU A 597 25.28 16.85 -23.67
N ILE A 598 26.21 17.79 -23.56
CA ILE A 598 25.96 19.11 -22.97
C ILE A 598 26.08 20.25 -23.99
N GLU A 599 26.85 20.05 -25.05
CA GLU A 599 27.02 21.06 -26.09
C GLU A 599 27.23 20.42 -27.46
N GLU A 600 26.53 20.95 -28.45
CA GLU A 600 26.77 20.71 -29.88
C GLU A 600 27.20 22.00 -30.53
N GLN A 601 28.34 21.99 -31.22
CA GLN A 601 28.83 23.11 -32.01
C GLN A 601 28.86 22.74 -33.50
N PHE A 602 28.13 23.50 -34.31
CA PHE A 602 28.14 23.37 -35.76
C PHE A 602 29.14 24.37 -36.37
N GLY A 603 30.10 23.86 -37.12
CA GLY A 603 31.13 24.62 -37.83
C GLY A 603 30.66 25.21 -39.16
N GLU A 604 31.50 26.04 -39.79
CA GLU A 604 31.20 26.64 -41.10
C GLU A 604 31.13 25.56 -42.21
N ALA A 605 29.96 25.39 -42.84
CA ALA A 605 29.83 24.53 -44.01
C ALA A 605 30.68 25.06 -45.19
N THR A 606 31.41 24.18 -45.88
CA THR A 606 32.20 24.52 -47.08
C THR A 606 31.61 23.88 -48.33
N GLY A 607 31.48 24.66 -49.41
CA GLY A 607 31.32 24.17 -50.78
C GLY A 607 30.00 24.57 -51.41
N VAL A 608 30.02 25.63 -52.22
CA VAL A 608 28.88 26.06 -53.04
C VAL A 608 28.79 25.09 -54.22
N ASP A 609 27.91 24.09 -54.13
CA ASP A 609 27.39 23.42 -55.32
C ASP A 609 26.32 24.32 -55.94
N THR A 610 26.53 24.77 -57.17
CA THR A 610 25.60 25.66 -57.87
C THR A 610 24.34 24.93 -58.37
N ASP A 611 24.31 23.60 -58.38
CA ASP A 611 23.17 22.81 -58.88
C ASP A 611 22.24 22.28 -57.77
N HIS A 612 22.68 22.35 -56.51
CA HIS A 612 21.90 21.97 -55.34
C HIS A 612 21.98 23.06 -54.28
N PRO A 613 20.90 23.82 -53.99
CA PRO A 613 20.91 24.85 -52.97
C PRO A 613 21.01 24.17 -51.60
N THR A 614 22.22 23.88 -51.16
CA THR A 614 22.50 23.41 -49.81
C THR A 614 22.65 24.60 -48.89
N VAL A 615 22.04 24.42 -47.71
CA VAL A 615 21.80 25.37 -46.64
C VAL A 615 23.01 26.27 -46.35
N LEU A 616 22.85 27.60 -46.50
CA LEU A 616 23.69 28.61 -45.85
C LEU A 616 23.47 28.52 -44.33
N THR A 617 24.14 27.59 -43.66
CA THR A 617 24.08 27.46 -42.19
C THR A 617 24.99 28.50 -41.54
N PRO A 618 24.50 29.39 -40.66
CA PRO A 618 25.37 30.05 -39.70
C PRO A 618 25.85 29.03 -38.65
N THR A 619 27.06 29.24 -38.13
CA THR A 619 27.61 28.49 -36.99
C THR A 619 26.63 28.53 -35.82
N GLY A 620 26.06 27.38 -35.44
CA GLY A 620 25.06 27.26 -34.39
C GLY A 620 25.59 26.52 -33.17
N LYS A 621 25.02 26.78 -32.00
CA LYS A 621 25.23 25.97 -30.80
C LYS A 621 23.91 25.50 -30.20
N THR A 622 23.89 24.25 -29.75
CA THR A 622 22.80 23.71 -28.93
C THR A 622 23.38 23.35 -27.57
N PHE A 623 22.70 23.79 -26.51
CA PHE A 623 23.09 23.50 -25.14
C PHE A 623 22.04 22.65 -24.46
N TYR A 624 22.49 21.64 -23.71
CA TYR A 624 21.63 20.73 -22.97
C TYR A 624 21.92 20.83 -21.48
N SER A 625 20.87 20.85 -20.68
CA SER A 625 20.96 20.84 -19.22
C SER A 625 20.13 19.70 -18.64
N TYR A 626 20.56 19.22 -17.47
CA TYR A 626 19.96 18.10 -16.77
C TYR A 626 19.73 18.47 -15.30
N ASN A 627 18.68 17.92 -14.70
CA ASN A 627 18.42 18.07 -13.26
C ASN A 627 19.33 17.14 -12.43
N ASP A 628 19.25 17.25 -11.09
CA ASP A 628 20.07 16.45 -10.16
C ASP A 628 19.87 14.92 -10.31
N LYS A 629 18.72 14.49 -10.86
CA LYS A 629 18.41 13.08 -11.16
C LYS A 629 18.90 12.63 -12.55
N GLY A 630 19.61 13.49 -13.29
CA GLY A 630 20.14 13.20 -14.62
C GLY A 630 19.12 13.28 -15.76
N GLN A 631 17.93 13.81 -15.52
CA GLN A 631 16.88 13.96 -16.54
C GLN A 631 17.01 15.30 -17.24
N LYS A 632 16.74 15.35 -18.56
CA LYS A 632 16.81 16.59 -19.36
C LYS A 632 15.88 17.64 -18.77
N SER A 633 16.39 18.83 -18.51
CA SER A 633 15.64 19.93 -17.91
C SER A 633 15.42 21.09 -18.88
N GLU A 634 16.43 21.43 -19.68
CA GLU A 634 16.39 22.57 -20.60
C GLU A 634 17.25 22.31 -21.84
N VAL A 635 16.80 22.85 -22.98
CA VAL A 635 17.56 22.90 -24.24
C VAL A 635 17.55 24.35 -24.74
N LYS A 636 18.71 24.88 -25.16
CA LYS A 636 18.83 26.24 -25.70
C LYS A 636 19.48 26.25 -27.08
N TYR A 637 18.91 27.04 -27.98
CA TYR A 637 19.39 27.18 -29.36
C TYR A 637 19.99 28.56 -29.59
N ALA A 638 21.28 28.62 -29.96
CA ALA A 638 22.00 29.88 -30.16
C ALA A 638 21.76 30.53 -31.54
N ALA A 639 21.44 29.75 -32.59
CA ALA A 639 21.10 30.26 -33.92
C ALA A 639 20.26 29.27 -34.74
N VAL A 640 19.01 29.65 -35.07
CA VAL A 640 18.21 28.99 -36.12
C VAL A 640 17.59 30.10 -36.96
N GLN A 641 17.88 30.15 -38.26
CA GLN A 641 17.18 31.06 -39.18
C GLN A 641 16.72 30.31 -40.43
N THR A 642 15.47 29.87 -40.41
CA THR A 642 14.62 29.75 -41.61
C THR A 642 13.22 30.24 -41.21
N LYS A 643 12.45 30.71 -42.20
CA LYS A 643 11.21 31.51 -42.08
C LYS A 643 9.99 30.77 -41.45
N TRP A 644 10.21 29.91 -40.47
CA TRP A 644 9.21 29.11 -39.76
C TRP A 644 9.40 29.34 -38.25
N LEU A 645 8.33 29.22 -37.45
CA LEU A 645 8.08 29.99 -36.22
C LEU A 645 9.18 30.04 -35.12
N TYR A 646 9.27 31.22 -34.51
CA TYR A 646 10.07 31.69 -33.37
C TYR A 646 10.10 30.77 -32.14
N MET A 647 11.04 29.84 -32.01
CA MET A 647 11.34 29.14 -30.75
C MET A 647 12.86 29.09 -30.54
N LYS A 648 13.33 29.44 -29.33
CA LYS A 648 14.76 29.54 -28.97
C LYS A 648 15.21 28.54 -27.90
N GLY A 649 14.31 27.69 -27.43
CA GLY A 649 14.63 26.55 -26.57
C GLY A 649 13.40 25.87 -25.99
N GLU A 650 13.63 24.92 -25.08
CA GLU A 650 12.62 24.03 -24.51
C GLU A 650 12.87 23.83 -23.03
N GLN A 651 11.80 23.70 -22.24
CA GLN A 651 11.85 23.38 -20.81
C GLN A 651 11.00 22.15 -20.48
N TYR A 652 11.56 21.26 -19.67
CA TYR A 652 11.01 19.95 -19.34
C TYR A 652 10.76 19.85 -17.83
N THR A 653 9.55 19.43 -17.44
CA THR A 653 9.18 19.19 -16.04
C THR A 653 8.83 17.72 -15.85
N TRP A 654 9.16 17.19 -14.66
CA TRP A 654 9.01 15.78 -14.31
C TRP A 654 8.28 15.65 -12.97
N ASN A 655 7.45 14.62 -12.82
CA ASN A 655 6.76 14.29 -11.58
C ASN A 655 7.66 13.48 -10.63
N GLU A 656 7.18 13.21 -9.41
CA GLU A 656 7.94 12.51 -8.37
C GLU A 656 8.36 11.08 -8.76
N GLN A 657 7.59 10.42 -9.61
CA GLN A 657 7.85 9.07 -10.14
C GLN A 657 8.89 9.06 -11.27
N GLY A 658 9.30 10.24 -11.76
CA GLY A 658 10.27 10.39 -12.84
C GLY A 658 9.67 10.34 -14.25
N LEU A 659 8.35 10.51 -14.38
CA LEU A 659 7.64 10.68 -15.65
C LEU A 659 7.52 12.18 -16.00
N MET A 660 7.53 12.51 -17.28
CA MET A 660 7.54 13.90 -17.72
C MET A 660 6.13 14.51 -17.66
N SER A 661 5.93 15.50 -16.80
CA SER A 661 4.63 16.12 -16.57
C SER A 661 4.30 17.21 -17.59
N SER A 662 5.31 17.92 -18.11
CA SER A 662 5.09 18.95 -19.13
C SER A 662 6.34 19.30 -19.94
N VAL A 663 6.10 19.79 -21.17
CA VAL A 663 7.12 20.41 -22.03
C VAL A 663 6.64 21.78 -22.47
N LYS A 664 7.51 22.77 -22.37
CA LYS A 664 7.27 24.14 -22.82
C LYS A 664 8.24 24.52 -23.91
N ALA A 665 7.72 25.02 -25.02
CA ALA A 665 8.54 25.69 -26.02
C ALA A 665 8.73 27.15 -25.60
N MET A 666 9.97 27.61 -25.63
CA MET A 666 10.41 28.88 -25.06
C MET A 666 10.97 29.80 -26.13
N ASN A 667 10.62 31.09 -26.02
CA ASN A 667 11.42 32.16 -26.59
C ASN A 667 12.16 32.88 -25.47
N TYR A 668 13.43 33.19 -25.69
CA TYR A 668 14.21 33.96 -24.72
C TYR A 668 14.25 35.42 -25.15
N THR A 669 13.82 36.30 -24.25
CA THR A 669 13.98 37.75 -24.40
C THR A 669 15.23 38.20 -23.67
N TYR A 670 16.00 39.06 -24.31
CA TYR A 670 17.28 39.54 -23.79
C TYR A 670 17.12 41.03 -23.45
N ASP A 671 17.69 41.46 -22.34
CA ASP A 671 17.78 42.88 -22.02
C ASP A 671 18.66 43.57 -23.09
N GLN A 672 18.39 44.84 -23.39
CA GLN A 672 18.87 45.51 -24.61
C GLN A 672 20.41 45.46 -24.74
N GLY A 673 20.92 44.71 -25.74
CA GLY A 673 22.35 44.55 -26.01
C GLY A 673 22.98 43.25 -25.48
N GLU A 674 22.24 42.43 -24.72
CA GLU A 674 22.70 41.12 -24.25
C GLU A 674 22.54 40.05 -25.36
N THR A 675 23.56 39.21 -25.52
CA THR A 675 23.62 38.15 -26.56
C THR A 675 23.92 36.77 -25.98
N ASP A 676 24.14 36.69 -24.67
CA ASP A 676 24.40 35.45 -23.96
C ASP A 676 23.12 34.61 -23.82
N PRO A 677 23.03 33.43 -24.48
CA PRO A 677 21.86 32.56 -24.41
C PRO A 677 21.58 32.05 -22.99
N GLU A 678 22.55 32.07 -22.08
CA GLU A 678 22.34 31.66 -20.69
C GLU A 678 21.57 32.69 -19.87
N LYS A 679 21.62 33.97 -20.25
CA LYS A 679 21.04 35.10 -19.49
C LYS A 679 19.66 35.56 -19.97
N GLY A 680 19.13 34.98 -21.05
CA GLY A 680 17.82 35.33 -21.58
C GLY A 680 16.67 35.00 -20.62
N LYS A 681 15.69 35.89 -20.50
CA LYS A 681 14.46 35.62 -19.72
C LYS A 681 13.54 34.70 -20.53
N PRO A 682 13.15 33.54 -19.97
CA PRO A 682 12.27 32.60 -20.66
C PRO A 682 10.86 33.17 -20.80
N ASN A 683 10.32 33.12 -22.02
CA ASN A 683 8.94 33.46 -22.35
C ASN A 683 8.26 32.27 -23.04
N PRO A 684 7.41 31.50 -22.33
CA PRO A 684 6.78 30.31 -22.90
C PRO A 684 5.78 30.70 -23.98
N VAL A 685 5.87 30.07 -25.15
CA VAL A 685 4.96 30.30 -26.27
C VAL A 685 3.97 29.17 -26.47
N PHE A 686 4.33 27.96 -26.04
CA PHE A 686 3.50 26.76 -26.13
C PHE A 686 3.80 25.82 -24.97
N GLU A 687 2.76 25.15 -24.45
CA GLU A 687 2.90 24.15 -23.38
C GLU A 687 2.05 22.91 -23.67
N LEU A 688 2.65 21.73 -23.49
CA LEU A 688 1.98 20.43 -23.40
C LEU A 688 2.03 19.94 -21.96
N ARG A 689 0.89 19.44 -21.46
CA ARG A 689 0.79 18.80 -20.14
C ARG A 689 0.27 17.37 -20.29
N TYR A 690 0.83 16.49 -19.46
CA TYR A 690 0.53 15.06 -19.47
C TYR A 690 -0.05 14.64 -18.11
N GLN A 691 -1.09 13.79 -18.15
CA GLN A 691 -1.64 13.10 -16.98
C GLN A 691 -1.54 11.59 -17.19
N TYR A 692 -1.10 10.87 -16.17
CA TYR A 692 -0.81 9.44 -16.21
C TYR A 692 -1.69 8.68 -15.19
N ASP A 693 -1.96 7.40 -15.45
CA ASP A 693 -2.64 6.49 -14.50
C ASP A 693 -1.74 6.14 -13.30
N ASP A 694 -2.31 6.15 -12.09
CA ASP A 694 -1.63 5.90 -10.81
C ASP A 694 -1.03 4.48 -10.68
N LYS A 695 -1.37 3.55 -11.58
CA LYS A 695 -0.89 2.15 -11.58
C LYS A 695 0.39 1.89 -12.39
N ALA A 696 0.96 2.91 -13.03
CA ALA A 696 2.12 2.72 -13.91
C ALA A 696 3.42 2.38 -13.14
N LYS A 697 4.02 1.21 -13.42
CA LYS A 697 5.34 0.79 -12.88
C LYS A 697 6.52 1.01 -13.84
N THR A 698 6.27 1.38 -15.10
CA THR A 698 7.32 1.48 -16.13
C THR A 698 7.66 2.93 -16.44
N LYS A 699 8.96 3.26 -16.39
CA LYS A 699 9.48 4.55 -16.85
C LYS A 699 9.70 4.50 -18.36
N VAL A 700 8.87 5.18 -19.15
CA VAL A 700 9.12 5.36 -20.59
C VAL A 700 9.09 6.85 -20.93
N PHE A 701 10.05 7.26 -21.75
CA PHE A 701 10.27 8.63 -22.23
C PHE A 701 10.20 8.65 -23.75
N TRP A 702 9.36 9.53 -24.33
CA TRP A 702 9.68 10.42 -25.46
C TRP A 702 8.46 11.32 -25.79
N PRO A 703 8.56 12.66 -25.76
CA PRO A 703 7.74 13.51 -26.61
C PRO A 703 8.58 13.98 -27.79
N MET A 704 8.25 13.54 -29.00
CA MET A 704 8.68 14.25 -30.20
C MET A 704 7.62 15.33 -30.45
N LEU A 705 7.98 16.61 -30.34
CA LEU A 705 7.11 17.72 -30.78
C LEU A 705 7.13 17.80 -32.33
N PRO A 706 6.04 18.30 -32.96
CA PRO A 706 5.70 18.00 -34.35
C PRO A 706 6.23 19.03 -35.37
N ILE A 707 7.54 19.30 -35.43
CA ILE A 707 8.03 20.40 -36.29
C ILE A 707 9.28 20.09 -37.12
N THR A 708 9.62 18.82 -37.34
CA THR A 708 10.72 18.48 -38.26
C THR A 708 10.30 17.38 -39.22
N GLU A 709 9.45 17.73 -40.20
CA GLU A 709 9.69 17.40 -41.61
C GLU A 709 8.59 18.03 -42.50
N GLU A 710 9.03 18.51 -43.67
CA GLU A 710 8.24 19.29 -44.61
C GLU A 710 7.09 18.46 -45.22
N ASN A 711 5.88 19.02 -45.20
CA ASN A 711 4.65 18.61 -45.92
C ASN A 711 3.66 17.70 -45.18
N GLY A 712 2.72 18.29 -44.45
CA GLY A 712 1.49 17.63 -43.97
C GLY A 712 0.81 18.42 -42.86
N GLY A 713 -0.50 18.65 -42.95
CA GLY A 713 -1.27 19.55 -42.10
C GLY A 713 -1.32 19.19 -40.60
N PHE A 714 -1.88 20.11 -39.80
CA PHE A 714 -2.37 19.84 -38.46
C PHE A 714 -3.35 18.65 -38.51
N GLY A 715 -2.85 17.47 -38.16
CA GLY A 715 -3.60 16.22 -38.17
C GLY A 715 -3.06 15.20 -39.17
N GLU A 716 -1.94 14.53 -38.84
CA GLU A 716 -1.61 13.17 -39.31
C GLU A 716 -0.32 12.61 -38.66
N PHE A 717 -0.09 12.75 -37.35
CA PHE A 717 0.99 12.01 -36.69
C PHE A 717 0.66 11.68 -35.23
N SER A 718 0.15 10.47 -35.02
CA SER A 718 0.18 9.79 -33.73
C SER A 718 0.21 8.30 -34.00
N TYR A 719 1.33 7.83 -34.53
CA TYR A 719 1.70 6.42 -34.45
C TYR A 719 2.88 6.31 -33.48
N ASP A 720 2.72 5.37 -32.55
CA ASP A 720 3.70 4.89 -31.56
C ASP A 720 3.79 5.62 -30.19
N LEU A 721 2.63 5.84 -29.54
CA LEU A 721 2.58 6.09 -28.10
C LEU A 721 2.47 4.75 -27.34
N LYS A 722 3.58 4.28 -26.75
CA LYS A 722 3.53 3.24 -25.71
C LYS A 722 3.37 3.89 -24.33
N GLY A 723 2.18 3.76 -23.73
CA GLY A 723 1.98 3.86 -22.26
C GLY A 723 1.05 4.97 -21.74
N TYR A 724 0.03 4.55 -21.00
CA TYR A 724 -0.73 5.15 -19.86
C TYR A 724 -0.96 6.66 -19.72
N CYS A 725 -0.75 7.48 -20.75
CA CYS A 725 -1.23 8.86 -20.78
C CYS A 725 -2.75 8.86 -20.97
N THR A 726 -3.49 9.18 -19.91
CA THR A 726 -4.97 9.16 -19.93
C THR A 726 -5.55 10.46 -20.49
N LYS A 727 -4.74 11.54 -20.46
CA LYS A 727 -5.15 12.86 -20.96
C LYS A 727 -3.96 13.70 -21.36
N ALA A 728 -4.04 14.36 -22.51
CA ALA A 728 -3.09 15.38 -22.95
C ALA A 728 -3.80 16.70 -23.24
N GLU A 729 -3.25 17.80 -22.73
CA GLU A 729 -3.79 19.15 -22.93
C GLU A 729 -2.72 20.03 -23.58
N HIS A 730 -3.09 20.84 -24.58
CA HIS A 730 -2.16 21.77 -25.24
C HIS A 730 -2.62 23.22 -25.14
N TRP A 731 -1.64 24.12 -24.98
CA TRP A 731 -1.86 25.56 -24.78
C TRP A 731 -1.01 26.39 -25.75
N LEU A 732 -1.66 27.25 -26.54
CA LEU A 732 -0.98 28.28 -27.32
C LEU A 732 -1.04 29.61 -26.56
N LEU A 733 0.03 29.93 -25.84
CA LEU A 733 0.02 31.00 -24.83
C LEU A 733 0.10 32.41 -25.45
N SER A 734 0.56 32.53 -26.69
CA SER A 734 0.87 33.80 -27.33
C SER A 734 -0.30 34.51 -28.04
N TYR A 735 -1.50 33.89 -28.10
CA TYR A 735 -2.65 34.49 -28.81
C TYR A 735 -3.99 34.45 -28.06
N GLY A 736 -4.02 33.96 -26.81
CA GLY A 736 -5.24 33.95 -25.99
C GLY A 736 -6.34 33.00 -26.48
N ASP A 737 -5.97 31.97 -27.26
CA ASP A 737 -6.91 30.95 -27.76
C ASP A 737 -7.42 30.04 -26.62
N PRO A 738 -8.68 29.58 -26.69
CA PRO A 738 -9.29 28.75 -25.65
C PRO A 738 -8.71 27.32 -25.63
N ASN A 739 -8.82 26.68 -24.46
CA ASN A 739 -8.38 25.31 -24.19
C ASN A 739 -8.91 24.33 -25.24
N HIS A 740 -8.02 23.56 -25.86
CA HIS A 740 -8.39 22.40 -26.66
C HIS A 740 -8.01 21.14 -25.87
N THR A 741 -9.01 20.33 -25.56
CA THR A 741 -8.86 19.06 -24.82
C THR A 741 -9.07 17.92 -25.78
N PHE A 742 -8.14 16.97 -25.81
CA PHE A 742 -8.30 15.72 -26.54
C PHE A 742 -8.40 14.59 -25.51
N ASP A 743 -9.58 13.97 -25.42
CA ASP A 743 -9.79 12.77 -24.61
C ASP A 743 -9.41 11.55 -25.46
N PHE A 744 -8.34 10.84 -25.09
CA PHE A 744 -7.95 9.59 -25.74
C PHE A 744 -8.45 8.42 -24.89
N ILE A 745 -9.40 7.62 -25.41
CA ILE A 745 -9.73 6.32 -24.84
C ILE A 745 -9.28 5.26 -25.85
N TYR A 746 -8.19 4.56 -25.53
CA TYR A 746 -7.80 3.34 -26.23
C TYR A 746 -7.95 2.15 -25.29
N VAL A 747 -8.73 1.16 -25.73
CA VAL A 747 -8.72 -0.21 -25.19
C VAL A 747 -8.30 -1.10 -26.34
N PHE A 748 -7.17 -1.80 -26.24
CA PHE A 748 -6.86 -2.91 -27.14
C PHE A 748 -6.04 -4.00 -26.44
N GLU A 749 -6.48 -5.23 -26.68
CA GLU A 749 -5.67 -6.45 -26.66
C GLU A 749 -4.67 -6.40 -27.84
N ALA A 750 -3.44 -6.85 -27.61
CA ALA A 750 -2.38 -6.76 -28.61
C ALA A 750 -2.67 -7.63 -29.84
N SER A 751 -2.61 -7.03 -31.05
CA SER A 751 -2.66 -7.81 -32.29
C SER A 751 -1.23 -8.23 -32.73
N PRO A 752 -1.03 -9.48 -33.20
CA PRO A 752 0.27 -10.03 -33.60
C PRO A 752 1.06 -9.24 -34.65
N ARG A 753 0.40 -8.34 -35.40
CA ARG A 753 1.03 -7.55 -36.48
C ARG A 753 1.99 -6.48 -35.96
N HIS A 754 1.84 -6.04 -34.71
CA HIS A 754 2.63 -4.96 -34.12
C HIS A 754 3.93 -5.47 -33.45
N LEU A 755 3.99 -6.74 -33.08
CA LEU A 755 5.23 -7.41 -32.67
C LEU A 755 6.17 -7.64 -33.87
N GLN A 756 5.61 -7.84 -35.07
CA GLN A 756 6.38 -8.02 -36.31
C GLN A 756 7.15 -6.74 -36.72
N GLU A 757 6.61 -5.54 -36.47
CA GLU A 757 7.25 -4.27 -36.89
C GLU A 757 8.44 -3.84 -36.00
N LEU A 758 8.52 -4.34 -34.76
CA LEU A 758 9.68 -4.13 -33.87
C LEU A 758 10.87 -5.04 -34.19
N VAL A 759 10.63 -6.13 -34.92
CA VAL A 759 11.66 -7.05 -35.41
C VAL A 759 12.45 -6.42 -36.59
N ASP A 760 11.82 -5.54 -37.39
CA ASP A 760 12.34 -5.15 -38.72
C ASP A 760 13.24 -3.89 -38.79
N ARG A 761 13.61 -3.26 -37.66
CA ARG A 761 14.65 -2.21 -37.68
C ARG A 761 16.03 -2.79 -37.39
N GLY A 762 16.70 -3.22 -38.45
CA GLY A 762 18.03 -3.80 -38.50
C GLY A 762 18.11 -4.76 -39.69
N THR A 763 19.25 -4.86 -40.37
CA THR A 763 19.49 -5.88 -41.41
C THR A 763 19.59 -7.30 -40.85
N THR A 764 19.45 -7.44 -39.52
CA THR A 764 19.42 -8.69 -38.79
C THR A 764 18.05 -8.91 -38.16
N THR A 765 17.33 -9.94 -38.60
CA THR A 765 16.09 -10.41 -37.99
C THR A 765 16.44 -11.33 -36.83
N VAL A 766 15.68 -11.25 -35.74
CA VAL A 766 15.81 -12.18 -34.61
C VAL A 766 14.41 -12.68 -34.28
N GLN A 767 14.24 -14.00 -34.27
CA GLN A 767 12.97 -14.66 -34.05
C GLN A 767 13.14 -15.79 -33.05
N TYR A 768 12.13 -16.01 -32.22
CA TYR A 768 12.05 -17.17 -31.36
C TYR A 768 10.94 -18.09 -31.82
N ALA A 769 11.26 -19.36 -31.99
CA ALA A 769 10.30 -20.41 -32.25
C ALA A 769 10.85 -21.74 -31.73
N TYR A 770 10.00 -22.54 -31.08
CA TYR A 770 10.32 -23.90 -30.65
C TYR A 770 11.64 -24.00 -29.85
N GLY A 771 11.80 -23.14 -28.84
CA GLY A 771 12.99 -23.17 -27.97
C GLY A 771 14.29 -22.70 -28.64
N THR A 772 14.23 -22.04 -29.79
CA THR A 772 15.41 -21.57 -30.54
C THR A 772 15.28 -20.11 -30.92
N ILE A 773 16.30 -19.32 -30.62
CA ILE A 773 16.46 -17.95 -31.11
C ILE A 773 17.26 -18.01 -32.41
N THR A 774 16.58 -17.70 -33.52
CA THR A 774 17.15 -17.60 -34.86
C THR A 774 17.47 -16.14 -35.16
N ALA A 775 18.74 -15.83 -35.36
CA ALA A 775 19.20 -14.53 -35.86
C ALA A 775 19.63 -14.67 -37.32
N GLU A 776 19.01 -13.95 -38.26
CA GLU A 776 19.41 -13.93 -39.67
C GLU A 776 19.85 -12.53 -40.07
N GLY A 777 21.07 -12.37 -40.57
CA GLY A 777 21.64 -11.07 -40.90
C GLY A 777 22.93 -11.22 -41.69
N ALA A 778 23.36 -10.18 -42.39
CA ALA A 778 24.59 -10.26 -43.17
C ALA A 778 25.80 -10.36 -42.23
N ALA A 779 26.53 -11.48 -42.31
CA ALA A 779 27.83 -11.68 -41.66
C ALA A 779 27.77 -11.67 -40.11
N LEU A 780 26.88 -12.46 -39.52
CA LEU A 780 26.80 -12.71 -38.08
C LEU A 780 27.99 -13.55 -37.59
N GLU A 781 28.60 -13.13 -36.50
CA GLU A 781 29.76 -13.76 -35.86
C GLU A 781 29.53 -14.06 -34.38
N GLY A 782 28.42 -13.59 -33.81
CA GLY A 782 28.03 -13.98 -32.48
C GLY A 782 26.59 -13.63 -32.14
N LEU A 783 26.12 -14.27 -31.09
CA LEU A 783 24.78 -14.12 -30.56
C LEU A 783 24.87 -14.32 -29.05
N GLN A 784 24.41 -13.34 -28.28
CA GLN A 784 24.46 -13.33 -26.83
C GLN A 784 23.04 -13.14 -26.28
N VAL A 785 22.73 -13.72 -25.13
CA VAL A 785 21.42 -13.62 -24.48
C VAL A 785 21.62 -13.20 -23.03
N TYR A 786 20.93 -12.15 -22.61
CA TYR A 786 20.97 -11.56 -21.28
C TYR A 786 19.58 -11.59 -20.64
N ASP A 787 19.52 -11.70 -19.31
CA ASP A 787 18.28 -11.45 -18.57
C ASP A 787 17.95 -9.95 -18.48
N THR A 788 16.80 -9.63 -17.89
CA THR A 788 16.33 -8.24 -17.72
C THR A 788 17.12 -7.42 -16.69
N THR A 789 17.98 -8.06 -15.88
CA THR A 789 18.90 -7.39 -14.94
C THR A 789 20.25 -7.06 -15.59
N GLY A 790 20.50 -7.57 -16.80
CA GLY A 790 21.73 -7.40 -17.56
C GLY A 790 22.75 -8.51 -17.31
N GLN A 791 22.38 -9.60 -16.64
CA GLN A 791 23.24 -10.77 -16.45
C GLN A 791 23.30 -11.57 -17.77
N LEU A 792 24.52 -11.84 -18.25
CA LEU A 792 24.76 -12.66 -19.44
C LEU A 792 24.45 -14.13 -19.14
N LEU A 793 23.56 -14.74 -19.92
CA LEU A 793 23.09 -16.11 -19.75
C LEU A 793 23.69 -17.08 -20.78
N ARG A 794 23.85 -16.61 -22.02
CA ARG A 794 24.41 -17.37 -23.15
C ARG A 794 25.23 -16.48 -24.06
N ASP A 795 26.30 -17.02 -24.61
CA ASP A 795 27.22 -16.34 -25.52
C ASP A 795 27.75 -17.34 -26.55
N TYR A 796 27.56 -17.05 -27.82
CA TYR A 796 27.96 -17.90 -28.93
C TYR A 796 28.68 -17.08 -29.99
N HIS A 797 29.74 -17.66 -30.56
CA HIS A 797 30.53 -17.03 -31.59
C HIS A 797 30.86 -18.01 -32.74
N THR A 798 30.88 -17.50 -33.97
CA THR A 798 31.13 -18.26 -35.19
C THR A 798 31.89 -17.41 -36.21
N ALA A 799 32.46 -18.05 -37.24
CA ALA A 799 32.86 -17.34 -38.45
C ALA A 799 31.62 -16.71 -39.12
N PRO A 800 31.79 -15.61 -39.89
CA PRO A 800 30.69 -14.87 -40.50
C PRO A 800 29.69 -15.78 -41.21
N CYS A 801 28.45 -15.78 -40.76
CA CYS A 801 27.37 -16.53 -41.37
C CYS A 801 26.15 -15.63 -41.60
N GLN A 802 25.20 -16.07 -42.42
CA GLN A 802 23.98 -15.31 -42.65
C GLN A 802 22.89 -15.60 -41.62
N ARG A 803 23.12 -16.60 -40.76
CA ARG A 803 22.14 -17.11 -39.82
C ARG A 803 22.83 -17.81 -38.65
N ILE A 804 22.43 -17.47 -37.43
CA ILE A 804 22.80 -18.13 -36.19
C ILE A 804 21.52 -18.61 -35.52
N ASP A 805 21.40 -19.92 -35.33
CA ASP A 805 20.31 -20.53 -34.57
C ASP A 805 20.86 -20.96 -33.21
N MET A 806 20.41 -20.31 -32.14
CA MET A 806 20.80 -20.62 -30.76
C MET A 806 19.63 -21.25 -30.02
N GLY A 807 19.80 -22.50 -29.60
CA GLY A 807 18.88 -23.15 -28.68
C GLY A 807 18.87 -22.43 -27.33
N VAL A 808 17.69 -22.06 -26.87
CA VAL A 808 17.44 -21.41 -25.57
C VAL A 808 16.31 -22.11 -24.81
N SER A 809 15.90 -23.33 -25.18
CA SER A 809 14.81 -24.10 -24.56
C SER A 809 15.01 -24.39 -23.06
N GLU A 810 16.23 -24.19 -22.58
CA GLU A 810 16.65 -24.32 -21.19
C GLU A 810 16.59 -22.99 -20.39
N LEU A 811 16.34 -21.85 -21.06
CA LEU A 811 16.07 -20.57 -20.38
C LEU A 811 14.59 -20.52 -19.97
N PRO A 812 14.25 -20.08 -18.74
CA PRO A 812 12.86 -19.94 -18.29
C PRO A 812 12.03 -19.04 -19.21
N ASP A 813 10.72 -19.20 -19.27
CA ASP A 813 9.88 -18.30 -20.07
C ASP A 813 9.94 -16.88 -19.54
N GLY A 814 10.16 -15.93 -20.44
CA GLY A 814 10.47 -14.59 -20.01
C GLY A 814 11.00 -13.69 -21.10
N LEU A 815 11.35 -12.48 -20.67
CA LEU A 815 11.87 -11.44 -21.53
C LEU A 815 13.40 -11.49 -21.53
N TYR A 816 14.00 -11.69 -22.70
CA TYR A 816 15.45 -11.74 -22.85
C TYR A 816 15.94 -10.68 -23.84
N ILE A 817 17.14 -10.17 -23.57
CA ILE A 817 17.85 -9.29 -24.48
C ILE A 817 18.83 -10.14 -25.29
N VAL A 818 18.59 -10.24 -26.58
CA VAL A 818 19.41 -10.96 -27.53
C VAL A 818 20.27 -9.98 -28.30
N ARG A 819 21.57 -10.07 -28.12
CA ARG A 819 22.56 -9.26 -28.82
C ARG A 819 23.16 -10.06 -29.96
N THR A 820 22.88 -9.69 -31.19
CA THR A 820 23.59 -10.22 -32.36
C THR A 820 24.88 -9.45 -32.54
N ILE A 821 25.94 -10.12 -32.98
CA ILE A 821 27.26 -9.55 -33.23
C ILE A 821 27.60 -9.91 -34.67
N SER A 822 27.81 -8.94 -35.54
CA SER A 822 28.24 -9.15 -36.93
C SER A 822 29.71 -8.81 -37.16
N SER A 823 30.29 -9.25 -38.28
CA SER A 823 31.69 -9.06 -38.70
C SER A 823 32.14 -7.62 -38.81
N ASP A 824 31.20 -6.69 -38.97
CA ASP A 824 31.43 -5.25 -38.92
C ASP A 824 31.46 -4.69 -37.48
N SER A 825 31.40 -5.61 -36.49
CA SER A 825 31.32 -5.36 -35.05
C SER A 825 30.06 -4.62 -34.61
N THR A 826 29.02 -4.59 -35.44
CA THR A 826 27.72 -4.03 -35.07
C THR A 826 27.04 -4.99 -34.10
N GLN A 827 26.73 -4.47 -32.91
CA GLN A 827 25.94 -5.19 -31.92
C GLN A 827 24.50 -4.73 -32.05
N THR A 828 23.59 -5.66 -32.34
CA THR A 828 22.16 -5.34 -32.41
C THR A 828 21.45 -6.05 -31.27
N ASP A 829 20.92 -5.28 -30.34
CA ASP A 829 20.10 -5.80 -29.26
C ASP A 829 18.65 -5.90 -29.73
N LYS A 830 18.09 -7.10 -29.63
CA LYS A 830 16.71 -7.43 -29.94
C LYS A 830 16.10 -8.04 -28.69
N VAL A 831 14.84 -7.68 -28.43
CA VAL A 831 14.11 -8.27 -27.33
C VAL A 831 13.36 -9.47 -27.87
N VAL A 832 13.56 -10.60 -27.23
CA VAL A 832 12.86 -11.84 -27.53
C VAL A 832 12.04 -12.22 -26.31
N ILE A 833 10.78 -12.55 -26.56
CA ILE A 833 9.90 -13.17 -25.57
C ILE A 833 10.00 -14.67 -25.85
N THR A 834 10.59 -15.40 -24.91
CA THR A 834 10.48 -16.85 -24.93
C THR A 834 9.13 -17.19 -24.30
N GLN A 835 8.35 -17.96 -25.05
CA GLN A 835 7.13 -18.61 -24.58
C GLN A 835 7.44 -20.03 -24.19
#